data_AF-A0A3A4P077-F1
#
_entry.id   AF-A0A3A4P077-F1
#
_cell.length_a   1.000
_cell.length_b   1.000
_cell.length_c   1.000
_cell.angle_alpha   90.00
_cell.angle_beta   90.00
_cell.angle_gamma   90.00
#
_symmetry.space_group_name_H-M   'P 1'
#
loop_
_entity.id
_entity.type
_entity.pdbx_description
1 polymer ?
#
loop_
_entity_poly.entity_id
_entity_poly.type
_entity_poly.pdbx_seq_one_letter_code
_entity_poly.pdbx_strand_id
1 'polypeptide(L)'
;MYNVQNIIAYIKSFTLLIGSIITCIPAIVYANGPLMIENGIPVIYPSVPVSLNMDQGPLGELTRTETVTMFRQAYGVWSNVTTSKFQFTEGGALTQDYTADNWPEDGWDTFADSGLNPVIFDNDGGLTDLLNGEGAKEEIFGSAGSNASPNQAGIYVYVNGTVLLNGWFLTDAAGESKQTAEQFLATTIHELGHFLGLLHTQANKHLASDGSANNDAYIPVMYPTNVDDDKMMNSLRFDDRVWLSMLYPKADGSFGANYGAISGQAKWADGSAMVSGHITARLVTDRNNTVVSGDTDYLKKNDGSFYLPGLPAGEYEVWIEPIPTDFNEGSAVGQHAESANDVAFTKPPQPEFYNTSESANAATDQPSFANAITVNAGQTTQILFHARAMQNEVERDVSFKPMAYNVPEIGYAIGSGPPNYGIVVDDKITDFTVTVKPDGNSKLAMYVKRNQAVTPSNDSDYIDKVAAAQNGQTITLTMNKNSASSTGGPTLQNGLYVFAVNVVSGSANDSFTITVTSSAAVEPTATPATTNTPIPTSTPVILPTSTPSIVIFIPTNTSTPIPVQPTNTATPIPVAPTSTSVPIVATSTPTPVPTTVPQATSTPTPTHTPAPAATSTPTTTSEKRVYIYDNPGDSMDLTGQTDFDAVDNRNITIAWIGEQGSATDWHIYVRKGFGGAKFLGRTASGSAKSFNWAAGAANLDAEFANGPDFNSMYTFRVIRIDGQLGPDDYFDMKQPMGFNAEGGNAVTISQPAMPNLNPGQIVVYDDILGGNDLAPMGSTGSDADDESARAIQIAWNFGRDVSTVNEYHVMVKVDGGDPQFLGQTYNGSLSYFWWTPNNLFRTSSAFAAGPQSGHTYQFLVILSPFSGNRTNLTSGTLTYTVNSSN
;
A
#
# COMPACT_ATOMS: atom_id res chain seq x y z
N MET A 1 12.42 46.12 -5.76
CA MET A 1 11.36 46.10 -6.79
C MET A 1 11.36 44.71 -7.39
N TYR A 2 10.62 43.78 -6.77
CA TYR A 2 10.47 42.41 -7.24
C TYR A 2 9.17 42.33 -8.06
N ASN A 3 9.27 41.67 -9.21
CA ASN A 3 8.35 41.76 -10.34
C ASN A 3 7.09 40.93 -10.09
N VAL A 4 5.92 41.57 -10.12
CA VAL A 4 4.58 41.05 -9.78
C VAL A 4 3.99 40.18 -10.92
N GLN A 5 4.85 39.57 -11.75
CA GLN A 5 4.44 38.78 -12.92
C GLN A 5 4.39 37.27 -12.64
N ASN A 6 5.07 36.77 -11.59
CA ASN A 6 5.10 35.33 -11.27
C ASN A 6 3.94 34.85 -10.39
N ILE A 7 3.12 35.77 -9.83
CA ILE A 7 1.94 35.42 -9.03
C ILE A 7 0.69 35.23 -9.91
N ILE A 8 0.71 35.69 -11.17
CA ILE A 8 -0.42 35.57 -12.10
C ILE A 8 -0.34 34.28 -12.95
N ALA A 9 0.80 33.58 -12.95
CA ALA A 9 0.94 32.26 -13.57
C ALA A 9 0.32 31.13 -12.74
N TYR A 10 0.05 31.35 -11.45
CA TYR A 10 -0.48 30.34 -10.53
C TYR A 10 -2.03 30.22 -10.55
N ILE A 11 -2.73 31.03 -11.35
CA ILE A 11 -4.22 31.10 -11.36
C ILE A 11 -4.81 30.82 -12.77
N LYS A 12 -4.02 30.32 -13.74
CA LYS A 12 -4.51 30.13 -15.13
C LYS A 12 -4.38 28.73 -15.74
N SER A 13 -3.95 27.73 -14.97
CA SER A 13 -3.76 26.36 -15.52
C SER A 13 -4.88 25.38 -15.16
N PHE A 14 -6.04 25.86 -14.70
CA PHE A 14 -7.17 25.00 -14.30
C PHE A 14 -8.31 25.06 -15.33
N THR A 15 -8.05 24.64 -16.56
CA THR A 15 -9.12 24.25 -17.51
C THR A 15 -8.53 23.42 -18.64
N LEU A 16 -9.07 22.20 -18.83
CA LEU A 16 -9.28 21.50 -20.11
C LEU A 16 -8.50 20.18 -20.34
N LEU A 17 -9.02 19.03 -19.85
CA LEU A 17 -9.13 17.85 -20.73
C LEU A 17 -10.18 16.81 -20.28
N ILE A 18 -11.07 16.51 -21.22
CA ILE A 18 -11.94 15.34 -21.27
C ILE A 18 -11.19 14.26 -22.07
N GLY A 19 -11.21 13.02 -21.55
CA GLY A 19 -11.27 11.81 -22.37
C GLY A 19 -9.97 11.03 -22.55
N SER A 20 -9.83 9.94 -21.77
CA SER A 20 -9.76 8.55 -22.27
C SER A 20 -9.55 7.62 -21.07
N ILE A 21 -10.55 6.78 -20.76
CA ILE A 21 -10.43 5.72 -19.75
C ILE A 21 -9.67 4.58 -20.40
N ILE A 22 -8.46 4.39 -19.93
CA ILE A 22 -7.61 3.25 -20.19
C ILE A 22 -7.32 2.68 -18.80
N THR A 23 -7.46 1.36 -18.65
CA THR A 23 -7.12 0.63 -17.43
C THR A 23 -5.61 0.72 -17.16
N CYS A 24 -5.20 1.84 -16.56
CA CYS A 24 -4.02 1.92 -15.74
C CYS A 24 -4.43 1.50 -14.33
N ILE A 25 -4.03 0.31 -13.91
CA ILE A 25 -4.00 -0.02 -12.49
C ILE A 25 -3.01 0.98 -11.90
N PRO A 26 -3.42 1.94 -11.03
CA PRO A 26 -2.44 2.65 -10.24
C PRO A 26 -1.67 1.57 -9.50
N ALA A 27 -0.37 1.43 -9.80
CA ALA A 27 0.50 0.55 -9.05
C ALA A 27 0.32 0.96 -7.58
N ILE A 28 -0.21 0.06 -6.77
CA ILE A 28 -0.39 0.34 -5.34
C ILE A 28 1.02 0.23 -4.77
N VAL A 29 1.61 1.37 -4.42
CA VAL A 29 2.98 1.49 -3.93
C VAL A 29 2.95 1.49 -2.40
N TYR A 30 3.94 0.89 -1.75
CA TYR A 30 4.05 0.74 -0.28
C TYR A 30 5.56 0.85 0.15
N ALA A 31 5.99 0.66 1.42
CA ALA A 31 7.43 0.60 1.84
C ALA A 31 7.98 -0.75 2.34
N ASN A 32 9.29 -0.92 2.09
CA ASN A 32 10.25 -1.92 2.45
C ASN A 32 9.71 -3.22 3.03
N GLY A 33 9.81 -4.23 2.18
CA GLY A 33 8.90 -5.35 2.23
C GLY A 33 8.44 -5.68 0.82
N PRO A 34 7.57 -6.69 0.71
CA PRO A 34 6.91 -7.02 -0.54
C PRO A 34 5.92 -5.94 -0.96
N LEU A 35 5.95 -5.56 -2.25
CA LEU A 35 4.99 -4.64 -2.85
C LEU A 35 3.56 -5.11 -2.70
N MET A 36 3.31 -6.37 -2.99
CA MET A 36 1.99 -6.95 -2.86
C MET A 36 2.00 -8.09 -1.84
N ILE A 37 0.98 -8.08 -0.99
CA ILE A 37 0.77 -9.10 0.05
C ILE A 37 -0.64 -9.61 -0.08
N GLU A 38 -0.76 -10.92 -0.15
CA GLU A 38 -2.04 -11.61 -0.20
C GLU A 38 -2.11 -12.62 0.94
N ASN A 39 -3.09 -12.45 1.83
CA ASN A 39 -3.26 -13.28 3.03
C ASN A 39 -1.99 -13.39 3.90
N GLY A 40 -1.25 -12.30 4.04
CA GLY A 40 0.00 -12.25 4.81
C GLY A 40 1.18 -12.97 4.17
N ILE A 41 1.12 -13.23 2.85
CA ILE A 41 2.17 -13.84 2.06
C ILE A 41 2.67 -12.84 1.00
N PRO A 42 3.98 -12.57 0.93
CA PRO A 42 4.60 -11.84 -0.18
C PRO A 42 4.23 -12.45 -1.54
N VAL A 43 3.73 -11.63 -2.46
CA VAL A 43 3.53 -12.03 -3.86
C VAL A 43 4.86 -11.87 -4.60
N ILE A 44 5.25 -12.90 -5.35
CA ILE A 44 6.52 -12.94 -6.11
C ILE A 44 6.32 -13.56 -7.49
N TYR A 45 7.28 -13.37 -8.39
CA TYR A 45 7.36 -14.17 -9.62
C TYR A 45 7.70 -15.63 -9.29
N PRO A 46 6.89 -16.60 -9.73
CA PRO A 46 7.10 -18.01 -9.40
C PRO A 46 8.22 -18.65 -10.23
N SER A 47 8.59 -18.04 -11.35
CA SER A 47 9.58 -18.55 -12.29
C SER A 47 10.46 -17.42 -12.80
N VAL A 48 11.76 -17.71 -12.91
CA VAL A 48 12.80 -16.81 -13.41
C VAL A 48 13.65 -17.58 -14.45
N PRO A 49 14.20 -16.93 -15.48
CA PRO A 49 14.18 -15.48 -15.71
C PRO A 49 12.82 -14.93 -16.16
N VAL A 50 12.55 -13.67 -15.83
CA VAL A 50 11.37 -12.94 -16.33
C VAL A 50 11.74 -12.18 -17.61
N SER A 51 10.93 -12.34 -18.65
CA SER A 51 11.18 -11.77 -19.99
C SER A 51 10.63 -10.35 -20.11
N LEU A 52 11.45 -9.37 -20.45
CA LEU A 52 11.06 -7.97 -20.65
C LEU A 52 10.92 -7.64 -22.14
N ASN A 53 9.81 -6.99 -22.52
CA ASN A 53 9.46 -6.68 -23.91
C ASN A 53 9.53 -5.17 -24.13
N MET A 54 10.62 -4.69 -24.72
CA MET A 54 10.91 -3.27 -24.84
C MET A 54 10.24 -2.63 -26.05
N ASP A 55 9.88 -1.37 -25.89
CA ASP A 55 9.27 -0.53 -26.91
C ASP A 55 10.13 -0.33 -28.17
N GLN A 56 9.50 0.20 -29.23
CA GLN A 56 10.17 0.61 -30.47
C GLN A 56 10.52 2.10 -30.50
N GLY A 57 9.96 2.91 -29.59
CA GLY A 57 10.13 4.36 -29.56
C GLY A 57 11.46 4.88 -28.97
N PRO A 58 11.71 6.20 -29.11
CA PRO A 58 12.69 6.93 -28.32
C PRO A 58 12.20 7.21 -26.88
N LEU A 59 13.08 7.75 -26.04
CA LEU A 59 12.74 8.23 -24.70
C LEU A 59 13.36 9.63 -24.49
N GLY A 60 12.55 10.68 -24.68
CA GLY A 60 13.03 12.07 -24.69
C GLY A 60 14.08 12.28 -25.78
N GLU A 61 15.28 12.69 -25.38
CA GLU A 61 16.41 12.89 -26.29
C GLU A 61 17.12 11.58 -26.67
N LEU A 62 16.85 10.48 -25.97
CA LEU A 62 17.51 9.20 -26.18
C LEU A 62 16.88 8.45 -27.35
N THR A 63 17.72 8.00 -28.28
CA THR A 63 17.27 7.05 -29.30
C THR A 63 16.90 5.73 -28.64
N ARG A 64 16.03 4.94 -29.30
CA ARG A 64 15.71 3.58 -28.87
C ARG A 64 16.95 2.74 -28.50
N THR A 65 18.06 2.88 -29.24
CA THR A 65 19.28 2.11 -28.98
C THR A 65 19.95 2.54 -27.68
N GLU A 66 19.97 3.84 -27.39
CA GLU A 66 20.48 4.40 -26.15
C GLU A 66 19.57 4.02 -24.98
N THR A 67 18.25 4.14 -25.13
CA THR A 67 17.27 3.75 -24.10
C THR A 67 17.38 2.27 -23.75
N VAL A 68 17.42 1.38 -24.76
CA VAL A 68 17.63 -0.06 -24.54
C VAL A 68 18.97 -0.33 -23.85
N THR A 69 20.03 0.43 -24.16
CA THR A 69 21.33 0.27 -23.51
C THR A 69 21.27 0.68 -22.04
N MET A 70 20.66 1.82 -21.72
CA MET A 70 20.42 2.28 -20.34
C MET A 70 19.58 1.27 -19.57
N PHE A 71 18.48 0.79 -20.16
CA PHE A 71 17.62 -0.20 -19.53
C PHE A 71 18.33 -1.54 -19.28
N ARG A 72 19.23 -1.96 -20.19
CA ARG A 72 20.10 -3.12 -19.98
C ARG A 72 21.07 -2.96 -18.82
N GLN A 73 21.57 -1.74 -18.60
CA GLN A 73 22.37 -1.43 -17.41
C GLN A 73 21.51 -1.59 -16.15
N ALA A 74 20.29 -1.05 -16.15
CA ALA A 74 19.38 -1.08 -15.00
C ALA A 74 19.01 -2.51 -14.57
N TYR A 75 18.53 -3.36 -15.48
CA TYR A 75 18.19 -4.74 -15.08
C TYR A 75 19.43 -5.58 -14.73
N GLY A 76 20.61 -5.21 -15.28
CA GLY A 76 21.89 -5.80 -14.93
C GLY A 76 22.26 -5.55 -13.46
N VAL A 77 21.98 -4.34 -12.94
CA VAL A 77 22.20 -3.99 -11.52
C VAL A 77 21.46 -4.96 -10.60
N TRP A 78 20.19 -5.25 -10.88
CA TRP A 78 19.38 -6.21 -10.11
C TRP A 78 19.79 -7.68 -10.33
N SER A 79 20.07 -8.08 -11.57
CA SER A 79 20.46 -9.47 -11.90
C SER A 79 21.81 -9.90 -11.32
N ASN A 80 22.65 -8.93 -10.92
CA ASN A 80 23.97 -9.16 -10.35
C ASN A 80 23.97 -9.35 -8.83
N VAL A 81 22.82 -9.30 -8.16
CA VAL A 81 22.72 -9.56 -6.71
C VAL A 81 22.99 -11.05 -6.43
N THR A 82 24.18 -11.34 -5.91
CA THR A 82 24.72 -12.71 -5.81
C THR A 82 24.00 -13.64 -4.83
N THR A 83 23.23 -13.07 -3.90
CA THR A 83 22.41 -13.76 -2.90
C THR A 83 20.97 -13.98 -3.36
N SER A 84 20.59 -13.43 -4.52
CA SER A 84 19.29 -13.62 -5.14
C SER A 84 19.37 -14.63 -6.31
N LYS A 85 18.27 -15.35 -6.56
CA LYS A 85 18.10 -16.15 -7.79
C LYS A 85 17.43 -15.38 -8.92
N PHE A 86 16.93 -14.17 -8.66
CA PHE A 86 16.17 -13.42 -9.66
C PHE A 86 17.05 -13.12 -10.87
N GLN A 87 16.50 -13.27 -12.07
CA GLN A 87 17.17 -12.97 -13.33
C GLN A 87 16.16 -12.36 -14.29
N PHE A 88 16.60 -11.39 -15.09
CA PHE A 88 15.87 -10.91 -16.24
C PHE A 88 16.34 -11.58 -17.52
N THR A 89 15.48 -11.62 -18.53
CA THR A 89 15.86 -11.94 -19.90
C THR A 89 15.21 -10.96 -20.86
N GLU A 90 15.85 -10.69 -21.98
CA GLU A 90 15.28 -9.83 -23.01
C GLU A 90 14.35 -10.65 -23.89
N GLY A 91 13.08 -10.26 -23.92
CA GLY A 91 12.07 -10.83 -24.81
C GLY A 91 12.14 -10.25 -26.22
N GLY A 92 11.21 -10.67 -27.07
CA GLY A 92 10.97 -9.96 -28.33
C GLY A 92 10.53 -8.52 -28.04
N ALA A 93 11.02 -7.56 -28.81
CA ALA A 93 10.54 -6.19 -28.72
C ALA A 93 9.03 -6.12 -29.02
N LEU A 94 8.37 -5.10 -28.48
CA LEU A 94 6.96 -4.85 -28.76
C LEU A 94 6.74 -4.61 -30.26
N THR A 95 5.52 -4.86 -30.73
CA THR A 95 5.20 -4.87 -32.17
C THR A 95 5.29 -3.50 -32.83
N GLN A 96 5.18 -2.44 -32.04
CA GLN A 96 5.21 -1.05 -32.46
C GLN A 96 5.67 -0.16 -31.30
N ASP A 97 5.79 1.13 -31.59
CA ASP A 97 5.99 2.19 -30.59
C ASP A 97 4.66 2.54 -29.93
N TYR A 98 4.56 2.51 -28.61
CA TYR A 98 3.34 2.83 -27.89
C TYR A 98 3.40 4.24 -27.26
N THR A 99 2.49 5.09 -27.68
CA THR A 99 2.37 6.49 -27.25
C THR A 99 0.93 6.78 -26.83
N ALA A 100 0.66 7.99 -26.31
CA ALA A 100 -0.70 8.42 -26.00
C ALA A 100 -1.68 8.33 -27.20
N ASP A 101 -1.18 8.52 -28.43
CA ASP A 101 -2.00 8.53 -29.65
C ASP A 101 -2.48 7.15 -30.08
N ASN A 102 -1.79 6.09 -29.67
CA ASN A 102 -2.06 4.72 -30.11
C ASN A 102 -2.16 3.72 -28.96
N TRP A 103 -2.28 4.22 -27.73
CA TRP A 103 -2.42 3.39 -26.55
C TRP A 103 -3.70 2.55 -26.65
N PRO A 104 -3.63 1.23 -26.38
CA PRO A 104 -4.78 0.36 -26.54
C PRO A 104 -5.91 0.69 -25.57
N GLU A 105 -7.16 0.52 -26.01
CA GLU A 105 -8.36 0.77 -25.20
C GLU A 105 -8.41 -0.12 -23.94
N ASP A 106 -8.01 -1.39 -24.07
CA ASP A 106 -7.87 -2.35 -22.96
C ASP A 106 -6.62 -2.09 -22.09
N GLY A 107 -5.86 -1.03 -22.38
CA GLY A 107 -4.70 -0.62 -21.61
C GLY A 107 -3.65 -1.71 -21.43
N TRP A 108 -3.16 -1.84 -20.20
CA TRP A 108 -2.13 -2.83 -19.87
C TRP A 108 -2.60 -4.28 -20.06
N ASP A 109 -3.91 -4.54 -20.04
CA ASP A 109 -4.47 -5.89 -20.18
C ASP A 109 -4.16 -6.48 -21.57
N THR A 110 -3.99 -5.63 -22.59
CA THR A 110 -3.53 -6.03 -23.93
C THR A 110 -2.24 -6.87 -23.89
N PHE A 111 -1.30 -6.47 -23.02
CA PHE A 111 -0.01 -7.14 -22.89
C PHE A 111 -0.11 -8.34 -21.94
N ALA A 112 -0.93 -8.23 -20.90
CA ALA A 112 -1.21 -9.30 -19.95
C ALA A 112 -1.77 -10.55 -20.65
N ASP A 113 -2.76 -10.37 -21.52
CA ASP A 113 -3.39 -11.45 -22.30
C ASP A 113 -2.41 -12.14 -23.26
N SER A 114 -1.39 -11.40 -23.69
CA SER A 114 -0.32 -11.89 -24.55
C SER A 114 0.86 -12.50 -23.76
N GLY A 115 0.81 -12.48 -22.42
CA GLY A 115 1.87 -12.97 -21.53
C GLY A 115 3.16 -12.16 -21.63
N LEU A 116 3.08 -10.89 -22.00
CA LEU A 116 4.22 -9.98 -22.15
C LEU A 116 4.44 -9.17 -20.88
N ASN A 117 5.70 -8.75 -20.65
CA ASN A 117 6.04 -7.75 -19.65
C ASN A 117 6.54 -6.49 -20.36
N PRO A 118 5.63 -5.56 -20.72
CA PRO A 118 5.98 -4.39 -21.51
C PRO A 118 6.88 -3.42 -20.74
N VAL A 119 7.87 -2.88 -21.45
CA VAL A 119 8.67 -1.72 -21.04
C VAL A 119 8.40 -0.63 -22.06
N ILE A 120 7.61 0.37 -21.67
CA ILE A 120 7.12 1.45 -22.51
C ILE A 120 8.04 2.67 -22.36
N PHE A 121 8.41 3.25 -23.50
CA PHE A 121 9.23 4.45 -23.56
C PHE A 121 8.34 5.62 -23.91
N ASP A 122 7.79 6.28 -22.89
CA ASP A 122 6.94 7.45 -23.11
C ASP A 122 7.82 8.64 -23.48
N ASN A 123 7.95 8.90 -24.77
CA ASN A 123 8.95 9.82 -25.28
C ASN A 123 8.81 11.25 -24.74
N ASP A 124 7.58 11.74 -24.53
CA ASP A 124 7.32 13.13 -24.16
C ASP A 124 6.48 13.30 -22.89
N GLY A 125 6.14 12.20 -22.22
CA GLY A 125 5.29 12.21 -21.03
C GLY A 125 3.79 12.24 -21.35
N GLY A 126 3.41 12.26 -22.63
CA GLY A 126 2.00 12.29 -23.02
C GLY A 126 1.22 11.05 -22.58
N LEU A 127 1.88 9.88 -22.55
CA LEU A 127 1.26 8.66 -22.05
C LEU A 127 1.14 8.67 -20.52
N THR A 128 2.12 9.23 -19.80
CA THR A 128 2.03 9.47 -18.36
C THR A 128 0.85 10.39 -18.04
N ASP A 129 0.67 11.49 -18.76
CA ASP A 129 -0.52 12.34 -18.59
C ASP A 129 -1.83 11.59 -18.89
N LEU A 130 -1.85 10.77 -19.94
CA LEU A 130 -3.02 9.96 -20.31
C LEU A 130 -3.41 8.97 -19.21
N LEU A 131 -2.41 8.34 -18.58
CA LEU A 131 -2.61 7.27 -17.60
C LEU A 131 -2.77 7.77 -16.16
N ASN A 132 -2.16 8.90 -15.81
CA ASN A 132 -2.07 9.41 -14.45
C ASN A 132 -2.77 10.76 -14.24
N GLY A 133 -3.29 11.37 -15.31
CA GLY A 133 -4.00 12.65 -15.28
C GLY A 133 -3.17 13.79 -15.88
N GLU A 134 -3.86 14.80 -16.41
CA GLU A 134 -3.20 15.96 -17.01
C GLU A 134 -2.27 16.66 -16.01
N GLY A 135 -0.99 16.82 -16.39
CA GLY A 135 0.04 17.43 -15.55
C GLY A 135 0.92 16.42 -14.81
N ALA A 136 0.51 15.15 -14.74
CA ALA A 136 1.27 14.09 -14.07
C ALA A 136 2.66 13.89 -14.67
N LYS A 137 2.85 14.17 -15.97
CA LYS A 137 4.17 14.08 -16.59
C LYS A 137 5.23 14.98 -15.97
N GLU A 138 4.83 16.03 -15.26
CA GLU A 138 5.76 16.96 -14.59
C GLU A 138 6.20 16.49 -13.21
N GLU A 139 5.54 15.45 -12.67
CA GLU A 139 5.75 14.96 -11.30
C GLU A 139 6.18 13.47 -11.26
N ILE A 140 5.80 12.67 -12.27
CA ILE A 140 6.06 11.22 -12.31
C ILE A 140 7.19 10.88 -13.28
N PHE A 141 8.34 10.47 -12.75
CA PHE A 141 9.52 10.08 -13.54
C PHE A 141 9.35 8.72 -14.23
N GLY A 142 8.60 7.83 -13.61
CA GLY A 142 8.31 6.50 -14.10
C GLY A 142 7.24 5.84 -13.25
N SER A 143 6.77 4.68 -13.71
CA SER A 143 5.97 3.79 -12.89
C SER A 143 6.20 2.35 -13.30
N ALA A 144 6.21 1.45 -12.32
CA ALA A 144 6.29 0.03 -12.56
C ALA A 144 5.55 -0.77 -11.50
N GLY A 145 5.18 -1.99 -11.88
CA GLY A 145 4.46 -2.89 -11.00
C GLY A 145 4.30 -4.26 -11.62
N SER A 146 3.58 -5.12 -10.92
CA SER A 146 3.26 -6.47 -11.40
C SER A 146 1.83 -6.85 -11.05
N ASN A 147 1.13 -7.43 -12.02
CA ASN A 147 -0.20 -7.98 -11.80
C ASN A 147 -0.07 -9.36 -11.17
N ALA A 148 -0.94 -9.63 -10.20
CA ALA A 148 -0.98 -10.91 -9.52
C ALA A 148 -2.25 -11.68 -9.85
N SER A 149 -2.14 -13.00 -9.79
CA SER A 149 -3.29 -13.88 -9.89
C SER A 149 -3.04 -15.15 -9.06
N PRO A 150 -4.09 -15.78 -8.52
CA PRO A 150 -3.94 -17.02 -7.77
C PRO A 150 -3.48 -18.12 -8.72
N ASN A 151 -2.44 -18.85 -8.32
CA ASN A 151 -2.03 -20.07 -9.00
C ASN A 151 -3.03 -21.21 -8.72
N GLN A 152 -2.78 -22.40 -9.26
CA GLN A 152 -3.64 -23.58 -9.07
C GLN A 152 -3.84 -23.97 -7.60
N ALA A 153 -2.93 -23.57 -6.71
CA ALA A 153 -3.02 -23.80 -5.27
C ALA A 153 -3.72 -22.66 -4.50
N GLY A 154 -4.24 -21.64 -5.19
CA GLY A 154 -4.88 -20.47 -4.60
C GLY A 154 -3.92 -19.44 -4.01
N ILE A 155 -2.61 -19.55 -4.28
CA ILE A 155 -1.59 -18.61 -3.81
C ILE A 155 -1.36 -17.58 -4.90
N TYR A 156 -1.49 -16.30 -4.55
CA TYR A 156 -1.22 -15.21 -5.48
C TYR A 156 0.27 -15.14 -5.84
N VAL A 157 0.54 -15.01 -7.13
CA VAL A 157 1.88 -14.87 -7.70
C VAL A 157 1.83 -13.82 -8.80
N TYR A 158 2.95 -13.15 -9.07
CA TYR A 158 3.03 -12.26 -10.23
C TYR A 158 2.95 -13.08 -11.52
N VAL A 159 2.09 -12.64 -12.43
CA VAL A 159 1.87 -13.28 -13.74
C VAL A 159 2.39 -12.46 -14.91
N ASN A 160 2.43 -11.14 -14.76
CA ASN A 160 3.08 -10.20 -15.66
C ASN A 160 3.42 -8.92 -14.89
N GLY A 161 4.19 -8.03 -15.49
CA GLY A 161 4.46 -6.71 -14.96
C GLY A 161 4.69 -5.67 -16.04
N THR A 162 4.68 -4.42 -15.61
CA THR A 162 4.66 -3.23 -16.46
C THR A 162 5.76 -2.29 -16.02
N VAL A 163 6.37 -1.61 -16.99
CA VAL A 163 7.29 -0.50 -16.75
C VAL A 163 6.97 0.61 -17.74
N LEU A 164 6.77 1.82 -17.22
CA LEU A 164 6.59 3.06 -17.96
C LEU A 164 7.71 4.02 -17.56
N LEU A 165 8.47 4.51 -18.54
CA LEU A 165 9.53 5.49 -18.31
C LEU A 165 9.14 6.81 -18.99
N ASN A 166 9.20 7.93 -18.24
CA ASN A 166 8.77 9.23 -18.74
C ASN A 166 9.95 10.07 -19.27
N GLY A 167 10.01 10.20 -20.61
CA GLY A 167 11.02 10.96 -21.34
C GLY A 167 10.92 12.48 -21.19
N TRP A 168 9.84 13.01 -20.59
CA TRP A 168 9.69 14.43 -20.27
C TRP A 168 10.82 14.98 -19.40
N PHE A 169 11.45 14.13 -18.58
CA PHE A 169 12.58 14.51 -17.72
C PHE A 169 13.93 14.44 -18.43
N LEU A 170 13.97 13.94 -19.67
CA LEU A 170 15.16 13.95 -20.52
C LEU A 170 15.14 15.10 -21.53
N THR A 171 14.04 15.85 -21.66
CA THR A 171 13.91 16.93 -22.64
C THR A 171 12.94 18.03 -22.15
N ASP A 172 13.35 19.30 -22.22
CA ASP A 172 12.45 20.43 -22.00
C ASP A 172 11.78 20.93 -23.28
N ALA A 173 10.81 21.86 -23.14
CA ALA A 173 10.05 22.42 -24.26
C ALA A 173 10.92 23.21 -25.28
N ALA A 174 12.18 23.52 -24.94
CA ALA A 174 13.16 24.16 -25.80
C ALA A 174 14.17 23.16 -26.42
N GLY A 175 14.12 21.87 -26.03
CA GLY A 175 15.04 20.82 -26.47
C GLY A 175 16.31 20.70 -25.62
N GLU A 176 16.35 21.25 -24.41
CA GLU A 176 17.47 21.13 -23.47
C GLU A 176 17.19 20.00 -22.45
N SER A 177 18.22 19.24 -22.04
CA SER A 177 18.06 18.13 -21.09
C SER A 177 17.71 18.61 -19.67
N LYS A 178 16.64 18.09 -19.05
CA LYS A 178 16.33 18.35 -17.62
C LYS A 178 17.14 17.45 -16.69
N GLN A 179 17.32 16.18 -17.08
CA GLN A 179 18.26 15.22 -16.49
C GLN A 179 19.13 14.60 -17.58
N THR A 180 20.31 14.14 -17.21
CA THR A 180 21.12 13.30 -18.11
C THR A 180 20.61 11.85 -18.09
N ALA A 181 20.92 11.08 -19.13
CA ALA A 181 20.67 9.63 -19.14
C ALA A 181 21.28 8.89 -17.93
N GLU A 182 22.40 9.40 -17.41
CA GLU A 182 23.05 8.85 -16.22
C GLU A 182 22.25 9.11 -14.94
N GLN A 183 21.57 10.26 -14.82
CA GLN A 183 20.66 10.54 -13.70
C GLN A 183 19.38 9.70 -13.84
N PHE A 184 18.80 9.65 -15.04
CA PHE A 184 17.56 8.91 -15.29
C PHE A 184 17.72 7.38 -15.23
N LEU A 185 18.96 6.88 -15.31
CA LEU A 185 19.27 5.48 -15.02
C LEU A 185 18.84 5.10 -13.59
N ALA A 186 18.91 6.02 -12.62
CA ALA A 186 18.47 5.78 -11.26
C ALA A 186 16.97 5.49 -11.18
N THR A 187 16.15 6.32 -11.83
CA THR A 187 14.71 6.07 -12.02
C THR A 187 14.48 4.70 -12.65
N THR A 188 15.22 4.37 -13.72
CA THR A 188 15.06 3.09 -14.39
C THR A 188 15.38 1.89 -13.48
N ILE A 189 16.38 2.02 -12.60
CA ILE A 189 16.71 1.00 -11.59
C ILE A 189 15.62 0.93 -10.52
N HIS A 190 15.13 2.09 -10.05
CA HIS A 190 14.06 2.21 -9.07
C HIS A 190 12.77 1.52 -9.55
N GLU A 191 12.31 1.82 -10.76
CA GLU A 191 11.11 1.21 -11.34
C GLU A 191 11.24 -0.32 -11.47
N LEU A 192 12.43 -0.80 -11.86
CA LEU A 192 12.68 -2.24 -11.87
C LEU A 192 12.60 -2.85 -10.46
N GLY A 193 12.88 -2.11 -9.41
CA GLY A 193 12.61 -2.54 -8.03
C GLY A 193 11.13 -2.82 -7.79
N HIS A 194 10.24 -1.92 -8.19
CA HIS A 194 8.78 -2.14 -8.11
C HIS A 194 8.32 -3.30 -8.98
N PHE A 195 8.85 -3.43 -10.20
CA PHE A 195 8.61 -4.59 -11.05
C PHE A 195 8.95 -5.89 -10.30
N LEU A 196 10.05 -5.93 -9.55
CA LEU A 196 10.48 -7.10 -8.77
C LEU A 196 9.60 -7.38 -7.54
N GLY A 197 8.71 -6.45 -7.19
CA GLY A 197 7.89 -6.51 -5.99
C GLY A 197 8.57 -5.91 -4.77
N LEU A 198 9.53 -5.00 -4.96
CA LEU A 198 10.08 -4.17 -3.89
C LEU A 198 9.28 -2.90 -3.70
N LEU A 199 9.43 -2.36 -2.51
CA LEU A 199 8.74 -1.19 -2.05
C LEU A 199 9.67 -0.04 -1.73
N HIS A 200 9.08 1.14 -1.54
CA HIS A 200 9.80 2.33 -1.14
C HIS A 200 10.50 2.21 0.20
N THR A 201 11.42 3.11 0.50
CA THR A 201 12.05 3.16 1.81
C THR A 201 12.37 4.59 2.20
N GLN A 202 12.46 4.84 3.49
CA GLN A 202 12.94 6.09 4.03
C GLN A 202 14.26 5.95 4.80
N ALA A 203 14.95 4.81 4.66
CA ALA A 203 16.26 4.64 5.28
C ALA A 203 17.21 5.77 4.85
N ASN A 204 17.86 6.38 5.83
CA ASN A 204 18.75 7.52 5.65
C ASN A 204 18.10 8.79 5.04
N LYS A 205 16.77 8.96 5.06
CA LYS A 205 16.04 10.10 4.47
C LYS A 205 16.62 11.49 4.71
N HIS A 206 17.25 11.72 5.88
CA HIS A 206 17.89 13.00 6.23
C HIS A 206 19.05 13.42 5.32
N LEU A 207 19.56 12.54 4.47
CA LEU A 207 20.64 12.82 3.52
C LEU A 207 20.12 13.21 2.12
N ALA A 208 18.86 12.89 1.78
CA ALA A 208 18.33 12.97 0.41
C ALA A 208 18.26 14.38 -0.19
N SER A 209 18.17 15.39 0.65
CA SER A 209 18.06 16.78 0.21
C SER A 209 18.81 17.69 1.17
N ASP A 210 19.96 17.22 1.66
CA ASP A 210 20.81 17.99 2.55
C ASP A 210 21.83 18.88 1.80
N GLY A 211 21.78 18.84 0.47
CA GLY A 211 22.61 19.59 -0.47
C GLY A 211 23.96 18.93 -0.77
N SER A 212 24.13 17.64 -0.45
CA SER A 212 25.38 16.89 -0.58
C SER A 212 25.27 15.68 -1.50
N ALA A 213 25.53 15.90 -2.78
CA ALA A 213 25.62 14.82 -3.77
C ALA A 213 26.49 13.61 -3.35
N ASN A 214 27.48 13.78 -2.47
CA ASN A 214 28.36 12.66 -2.07
C ASN A 214 27.70 11.68 -1.09
N ASN A 215 26.80 12.14 -0.22
CA ASN A 215 26.22 11.28 0.83
C ASN A 215 24.92 10.59 0.38
N ASP A 216 24.37 10.97 -0.78
CA ASP A 216 23.37 10.20 -1.53
C ASP A 216 23.84 8.76 -1.83
N ALA A 217 25.16 8.54 -1.80
CA ALA A 217 25.77 7.22 -1.83
C ALA A 217 25.30 6.27 -0.68
N TYR A 218 24.58 6.77 0.32
CA TYR A 218 24.03 5.99 1.44
C TYR A 218 22.52 5.77 1.37
N ILE A 219 21.83 6.34 0.38
CA ILE A 219 20.37 6.27 0.25
C ILE A 219 20.01 5.07 -0.64
N PRO A 220 19.07 4.19 -0.24
CA PRO A 220 18.63 3.06 -1.06
C PRO A 220 17.92 3.52 -2.33
N VAL A 221 18.08 2.77 -3.43
CA VAL A 221 17.49 3.16 -4.72
C VAL A 221 15.97 3.22 -4.66
N MET A 222 15.34 2.46 -3.76
CA MET A 222 13.90 2.53 -3.51
C MET A 222 13.47 3.74 -2.66
N TYR A 223 14.30 4.76 -2.46
CA TYR A 223 13.82 6.02 -1.88
C TYR A 223 12.84 6.70 -2.85
N PRO A 224 11.68 7.22 -2.37
CA PRO A 224 10.54 7.54 -3.24
C PRO A 224 10.66 8.82 -4.07
N THR A 225 11.67 9.65 -3.83
CA THR A 225 11.85 10.94 -4.50
C THR A 225 13.30 11.10 -4.96
N ASN A 226 13.54 12.04 -5.88
CA ASN A 226 14.90 12.38 -6.29
C ASN A 226 15.74 12.88 -5.11
N VAL A 227 17.05 12.74 -5.26
CA VAL A 227 18.05 13.19 -4.28
C VAL A 227 18.88 14.35 -4.86
N ASP A 228 19.87 14.84 -4.11
CA ASP A 228 20.72 15.95 -4.55
C ASP A 228 21.49 15.63 -5.85
N ASP A 229 21.95 14.38 -6.01
CA ASP A 229 22.50 13.83 -7.26
C ASP A 229 22.09 12.36 -7.48
N ASP A 230 21.02 12.17 -8.25
CA ASP A 230 20.47 10.85 -8.61
C ASP A 230 21.51 9.88 -9.20
N LYS A 231 22.62 10.37 -9.77
CA LYS A 231 23.70 9.49 -10.28
C LYS A 231 24.25 8.57 -9.22
N MET A 232 24.25 9.01 -7.95
CA MET A 232 24.71 8.17 -6.85
C MET A 232 23.81 6.94 -6.68
N MET A 233 22.54 7.03 -7.05
CA MET A 233 21.52 5.99 -6.90
C MET A 233 21.61 4.89 -7.97
N ASN A 234 22.57 4.97 -8.90
CA ASN A 234 22.81 3.95 -9.94
C ASN A 234 23.38 2.62 -9.43
N SER A 235 23.41 2.40 -8.12
CA SER A 235 23.90 1.18 -7.49
C SER A 235 23.06 0.87 -6.27
N LEU A 236 22.66 -0.40 -6.14
CA LEU A 236 21.87 -0.87 -5.00
C LEU A 236 22.61 -0.60 -3.69
N ARG A 237 21.87 -0.27 -2.64
CA ARG A 237 22.34 -0.28 -1.25
C ARG A 237 22.09 -1.62 -0.60
N PHE A 238 22.53 -1.71 0.65
CA PHE A 238 22.44 -2.94 1.42
C PHE A 238 20.99 -3.38 1.60
N ASP A 239 20.13 -2.42 1.95
CA ASP A 239 18.69 -2.55 2.07
C ASP A 239 18.02 -3.16 0.82
N ASP A 240 18.23 -2.56 -0.36
CA ASP A 240 17.70 -3.03 -1.65
C ASP A 240 18.10 -4.50 -1.95
N ARG A 241 19.38 -4.83 -1.76
CA ARG A 241 19.92 -6.18 -2.04
C ARG A 241 19.33 -7.23 -1.11
N VAL A 242 19.17 -6.88 0.17
CA VAL A 242 18.68 -7.78 1.20
C VAL A 242 17.22 -8.11 0.96
N TRP A 243 16.38 -7.11 0.64
CA TRP A 243 14.97 -7.36 0.33
C TRP A 243 14.79 -8.17 -0.95
N LEU A 244 15.57 -7.91 -2.00
CA LEU A 244 15.55 -8.76 -3.19
C LEU A 244 15.93 -10.21 -2.86
N SER A 245 16.96 -10.40 -2.03
CA SER A 245 17.43 -11.73 -1.64
C SER A 245 16.45 -12.45 -0.71
N MET A 246 15.66 -11.70 0.07
CA MET A 246 14.58 -12.24 0.89
C MET A 246 13.42 -12.74 0.04
N LEU A 247 12.99 -11.97 -0.97
CA LEU A 247 11.90 -12.35 -1.87
C LEU A 247 12.31 -13.47 -2.85
N TYR A 248 13.54 -13.42 -3.34
CA TYR A 248 14.08 -14.36 -4.33
C TYR A 248 15.38 -15.00 -3.85
N PRO A 249 15.38 -15.77 -2.76
CA PRO A 249 16.60 -16.32 -2.21
C PRO A 249 17.26 -17.29 -3.19
N LYS A 250 18.58 -17.20 -3.28
CA LYS A 250 19.36 -18.18 -4.02
C LYS A 250 19.20 -19.57 -3.41
N ALA A 251 19.02 -20.57 -4.26
CA ALA A 251 18.70 -21.94 -3.84
C ALA A 251 19.84 -22.65 -3.07
N ASP A 252 21.06 -22.10 -3.07
CA ASP A 252 22.19 -22.64 -2.31
C ASP A 252 22.09 -22.37 -0.79
N GLY A 253 21.07 -21.64 -0.34
CA GLY A 253 20.84 -21.34 1.07
C GLY A 253 21.83 -20.34 1.67
N SER A 254 22.71 -19.75 0.86
CA SER A 254 23.79 -18.87 1.32
C SER A 254 23.27 -17.63 2.05
N PHE A 255 22.13 -17.07 1.64
CA PHE A 255 21.52 -15.92 2.31
C PHE A 255 21.15 -16.25 3.76
N GLY A 256 20.42 -17.34 4.00
CA GLY A 256 20.06 -17.76 5.36
C GLY A 256 21.25 -18.24 6.20
N ALA A 257 22.32 -18.75 5.58
CA ALA A 257 23.50 -19.23 6.31
C ALA A 257 24.47 -18.12 6.73
N ASN A 258 24.62 -17.07 5.91
CA ASN A 258 25.61 -16.02 6.11
C ASN A 258 25.07 -14.79 6.84
N TYR A 259 23.75 -14.63 6.89
CA TYR A 259 23.09 -13.49 7.49
C TYR A 259 22.11 -13.92 8.57
N GLY A 260 21.92 -13.06 9.58
CA GLY A 260 20.86 -13.16 10.56
C GLY A 260 19.69 -12.25 10.21
N ALA A 261 18.76 -12.10 11.15
CA ALA A 261 17.66 -11.18 11.06
C ALA A 261 17.27 -10.66 12.44
N ILE A 262 16.57 -9.53 12.48
CA ILE A 262 15.85 -9.05 13.67
C ILE A 262 14.36 -9.12 13.35
N SER A 263 13.55 -9.61 14.28
CA SER A 263 12.09 -9.61 14.12
C SER A 263 11.41 -9.35 15.45
N GLY A 264 10.13 -9.01 15.40
CA GLY A 264 9.42 -8.69 16.63
C GLY A 264 7.99 -8.26 16.40
N GLN A 265 7.43 -7.68 17.47
CA GLN A 265 6.18 -6.93 17.42
C GLN A 265 6.44 -5.52 17.94
N ALA A 266 5.72 -4.54 17.40
CA ALA A 266 5.59 -3.22 17.98
C ALA A 266 4.18 -3.05 18.55
N LYS A 267 4.09 -2.53 19.77
CA LYS A 267 2.82 -2.34 20.48
C LYS A 267 2.73 -0.93 21.04
N TRP A 268 1.51 -0.41 21.06
CA TRP A 268 1.19 0.81 21.78
C TRP A 268 1.15 0.57 23.31
N ALA A 269 1.09 1.67 24.06
CA ALA A 269 1.02 1.66 25.53
C ALA A 269 -0.17 0.86 26.10
N ASP A 270 -1.29 0.84 25.39
CA ASP A 270 -2.49 0.08 25.74
C ASP A 270 -2.38 -1.42 25.38
N GLY A 271 -1.25 -1.85 24.80
CA GLY A 271 -1.00 -3.21 24.36
C GLY A 271 -1.53 -3.54 22.96
N SER A 272 -2.23 -2.62 22.30
CA SER A 272 -2.69 -2.80 20.92
C SER A 272 -1.52 -2.81 19.94
N ALA A 273 -1.71 -3.46 18.79
CA ALA A 273 -0.70 -3.54 17.75
C ALA A 273 -0.41 -2.15 17.17
N MET A 274 0.88 -1.83 17.01
CA MET A 274 1.29 -0.70 16.19
C MET A 274 1.43 -1.19 14.75
N VAL A 275 0.42 -0.87 13.93
CA VAL A 275 0.34 -1.31 12.53
C VAL A 275 0.98 -0.33 11.56
N SER A 276 1.56 0.77 12.04
CA SER A 276 2.29 1.70 11.18
C SER A 276 3.41 2.40 11.94
N GLY A 277 4.56 2.46 11.29
CA GLY A 277 5.81 2.96 11.82
C GLY A 277 6.97 2.35 11.08
N HIS A 278 7.90 3.19 10.64
CA HIS A 278 9.09 2.76 9.95
C HIS A 278 10.12 2.29 10.96
N ILE A 279 10.70 1.12 10.75
CA ILE A 279 11.69 0.52 11.64
C ILE A 279 12.99 0.30 10.89
N THR A 280 14.10 0.73 11.49
CA THR A 280 15.43 0.60 10.88
C THR A 280 16.38 -0.11 11.84
N ALA A 281 17.19 -1.02 11.30
CA ALA A 281 18.38 -1.55 11.94
C ALA A 281 19.63 -1.10 11.17
N ARG A 282 20.65 -0.64 11.89
CA ARG A 282 21.97 -0.35 11.29
C ARG A 282 23.11 -0.94 12.10
N LEU A 283 24.15 -1.38 11.41
CA LEU A 283 25.33 -1.96 12.05
C LEU A 283 26.14 -0.85 12.74
N VAL A 284 26.42 -1.01 14.03
CA VAL A 284 27.14 -0.02 14.87
C VAL A 284 28.50 0.37 14.28
N THR A 285 29.20 -0.57 13.65
CA THR A 285 30.52 -0.35 13.05
C THR A 285 30.47 0.21 11.62
N ASP A 286 29.30 0.30 11.00
CA ASP A 286 29.10 0.74 9.62
C ASP A 286 27.72 1.38 9.42
N ARG A 287 27.44 2.40 10.24
CA ARG A 287 26.11 2.98 10.45
C ARG A 287 25.41 3.51 9.19
N ASN A 288 26.17 3.88 8.16
CA ASN A 288 25.62 4.52 6.96
C ASN A 288 25.45 3.56 5.79
N ASN A 289 26.29 2.51 5.67
CA ASN A 289 26.22 1.59 4.53
C ASN A 289 25.43 0.32 4.84
N THR A 290 25.59 -0.24 6.04
CA THR A 290 24.90 -1.47 6.44
C THR A 290 23.65 -1.10 7.24
N VAL A 291 22.61 -0.74 6.49
CA VAL A 291 21.28 -0.37 6.97
C VAL A 291 20.27 -1.30 6.32
N VAL A 292 19.34 -1.82 7.13
CA VAL A 292 18.15 -2.53 6.66
C VAL A 292 16.95 -1.92 7.38
N SER A 293 15.90 -1.62 6.64
CA SER A 293 14.68 -1.08 7.19
C SER A 293 13.46 -1.84 6.69
N GLY A 294 12.33 -1.59 7.33
CA GLY A 294 11.05 -2.19 7.06
C GLY A 294 9.98 -1.42 7.81
N ASP A 295 8.76 -1.93 7.80
CA ASP A 295 7.65 -1.32 8.51
C ASP A 295 7.03 -2.28 9.50
N THR A 296 6.34 -1.71 10.48
CA THR A 296 5.51 -2.50 11.40
C THR A 296 4.23 -2.93 10.71
N ASP A 297 3.79 -4.15 11.02
CA ASP A 297 2.72 -4.86 10.32
C ASP A 297 2.94 -5.00 8.80
N TYR A 298 4.19 -5.18 8.36
CA TYR A 298 4.58 -5.30 6.94
C TYR A 298 3.90 -6.45 6.16
N LEU A 299 3.17 -7.35 6.83
CA LEU A 299 2.38 -8.43 6.20
C LEU A 299 0.86 -8.20 6.30
N LYS A 300 0.39 -7.00 6.68
CA LYS A 300 -1.03 -6.67 6.88
C LYS A 300 -1.77 -7.68 7.77
N LYS A 301 -1.14 -8.12 8.87
CA LYS A 301 -1.72 -9.09 9.83
C LYS A 301 -2.48 -8.41 10.96
N ASN A 302 -2.38 -7.08 11.05
CA ASN A 302 -2.89 -6.25 12.13
C ASN A 302 -2.35 -6.67 13.52
N ASP A 303 -1.11 -7.15 13.58
CA ASP A 303 -0.48 -7.64 14.81
C ASP A 303 0.80 -6.86 15.20
N GLY A 304 1.17 -5.86 14.40
CA GLY A 304 2.34 -5.01 14.60
C GLY A 304 3.66 -5.75 14.39
N SER A 305 3.64 -6.92 13.76
CA SER A 305 4.84 -7.70 13.48
C SER A 305 5.75 -7.00 12.48
N PHE A 306 7.07 -7.10 12.70
CA PHE A 306 8.07 -6.58 11.77
C PHE A 306 9.20 -7.59 11.55
N TYR A 307 9.92 -7.42 10.45
CA TYR A 307 11.04 -8.27 10.06
C TYR A 307 12.12 -7.46 9.33
N LEU A 308 13.36 -7.58 9.80
CA LEU A 308 14.55 -6.96 9.22
C LEU A 308 15.53 -8.07 8.79
N PRO A 309 15.50 -8.49 7.51
CA PRO A 309 16.27 -9.62 7.01
C PRO A 309 17.75 -9.31 6.81
N GLY A 310 18.53 -10.35 6.50
CA GLY A 310 19.81 -10.21 5.79
C GLY A 310 20.89 -9.43 6.55
N LEU A 311 20.83 -9.39 7.88
CA LEU A 311 21.76 -8.64 8.72
C LEU A 311 23.07 -9.42 8.92
N PRO A 312 24.24 -8.88 8.55
CA PRO A 312 25.53 -9.48 8.90
C PRO A 312 25.66 -9.69 10.41
N ALA A 313 26.46 -10.67 10.84
CA ALA A 313 26.72 -10.82 12.26
C ALA A 313 27.39 -9.57 12.83
N GLY A 314 26.90 -9.08 13.97
CA GLY A 314 27.35 -7.82 14.57
C GLY A 314 26.36 -7.22 15.54
N GLU A 315 26.65 -6.00 15.98
CA GLU A 315 25.86 -5.23 16.92
C GLU A 315 25.06 -4.16 16.18
N TYR A 316 23.74 -4.11 16.42
CA TYR A 316 22.82 -3.23 15.70
C TYR A 316 22.14 -2.23 16.62
N GLU A 317 22.04 -1.00 16.16
CA GLU A 317 21.08 -0.03 16.68
C GLU A 317 19.78 -0.20 15.93
N VAL A 318 18.65 -0.23 16.65
CA VAL A 318 17.32 -0.34 16.06
C VAL A 318 16.43 0.77 16.61
N TRP A 319 15.65 1.41 15.74
CA TRP A 319 14.67 2.42 16.15
C TRP A 319 13.43 2.37 15.27
N ILE A 320 12.35 2.90 15.83
CA ILE A 320 11.10 3.18 15.13
C ILE A 320 10.97 4.69 14.95
N GLU A 321 10.43 5.12 13.81
CA GLU A 321 10.18 6.52 13.50
C GLU A 321 8.92 6.67 12.63
N PRO A 322 8.33 7.87 12.58
CA PRO A 322 7.16 8.12 11.76
C PRO A 322 7.52 8.15 10.27
N ILE A 323 6.50 7.83 9.48
CA ILE A 323 6.53 8.00 8.03
C ILE A 323 6.18 9.46 7.72
N PRO A 324 7.00 10.19 6.94
CA PRO A 324 6.68 11.54 6.47
C PRO A 324 5.34 11.56 5.73
N THR A 325 4.52 12.58 5.96
CA THR A 325 3.20 12.72 5.34
C THR A 325 3.23 12.79 3.82
N ASP A 326 4.34 13.25 3.25
CA ASP A 326 4.56 13.35 1.80
C ASP A 326 4.89 11.98 1.17
N PHE A 327 5.14 10.95 1.98
CA PHE A 327 5.34 9.58 1.53
C PHE A 327 4.03 8.82 1.59
N ASN A 328 3.07 9.27 0.76
CA ASN A 328 1.77 8.66 0.54
C ASN A 328 1.53 8.40 -0.96
N GLU A 329 0.41 7.76 -1.30
CA GLU A 329 0.01 7.48 -2.68
C GLU A 329 1.13 6.82 -3.51
N GLY A 330 1.54 7.43 -4.63
CA GLY A 330 2.63 6.92 -5.47
C GLY A 330 3.97 6.85 -4.75
N SER A 331 4.19 7.66 -3.71
CA SER A 331 5.40 7.72 -2.87
C SER A 331 5.23 7.01 -1.53
N ALA A 332 4.16 6.23 -1.35
CA ALA A 332 3.80 5.64 -0.07
C ALA A 332 4.94 4.83 0.56
N VAL A 333 5.24 5.12 1.82
CA VAL A 333 6.17 4.33 2.64
C VAL A 333 5.39 3.57 3.71
N GLY A 334 4.93 2.38 3.34
CA GLY A 334 4.52 1.31 4.23
C GLY A 334 3.20 0.71 3.74
N GLN A 335 2.78 -0.39 4.35
CA GLN A 335 1.51 -1.05 3.98
C GLN A 335 0.26 -0.29 4.42
N HIS A 336 0.44 0.79 5.17
CA HIS A 336 -0.60 1.54 5.89
C HIS A 336 -0.42 3.07 5.72
N ALA A 337 0.11 3.47 4.56
CA ALA A 337 0.47 4.85 4.22
C ALA A 337 -0.01 5.25 2.80
N GLU A 338 -1.09 4.63 2.31
CA GLU A 338 -1.63 4.85 0.96
C GLU A 338 -2.29 6.24 0.82
N SER A 339 -2.93 6.74 1.88
CA SER A 339 -3.61 8.05 1.87
C SER A 339 -3.22 8.90 3.07
N ALA A 340 -3.32 10.22 2.95
CA ALA A 340 -3.06 11.16 4.05
C ALA A 340 -3.92 10.92 5.32
N ASN A 341 -5.01 10.14 5.21
CA ASN A 341 -5.89 9.79 6.34
C ASN A 341 -5.55 8.44 6.99
N ASP A 342 -4.53 7.75 6.51
CA ASP A 342 -4.19 6.43 7.02
C ASP A 342 -3.58 6.49 8.42
N VAL A 343 -3.53 5.34 9.09
CA VAL A 343 -3.00 5.21 10.45
C VAL A 343 -1.53 5.63 10.56
N ALA A 344 -0.75 5.55 9.46
CA ALA A 344 0.60 6.11 9.39
C ALA A 344 0.67 7.60 9.77
N PHE A 345 -0.35 8.38 9.40
CA PHE A 345 -0.35 9.83 9.55
C PHE A 345 -1.29 10.31 10.66
N THR A 346 -2.35 9.55 10.93
CA THR A 346 -3.30 9.88 12.00
C THR A 346 -2.83 9.45 13.40
N LYS A 347 -2.02 8.38 13.49
CA LYS A 347 -1.42 7.90 14.75
C LYS A 347 0.07 7.54 14.59
N PRO A 348 0.93 8.48 14.16
CA PRO A 348 2.34 8.20 13.94
C PRO A 348 3.09 7.90 15.26
N PRO A 349 4.09 7.00 15.25
CA PRO A 349 4.91 6.75 16.41
C PRO A 349 5.83 7.94 16.72
N GLN A 350 6.04 8.21 18.00
CA GLN A 350 7.16 9.00 18.47
C GLN A 350 8.45 8.24 18.17
N PRO A 351 9.49 8.91 17.62
CA PRO A 351 10.77 8.25 17.39
C PRO A 351 11.36 7.69 18.67
N GLU A 352 11.79 6.42 18.60
CA GLU A 352 12.21 5.65 19.77
C GLU A 352 13.23 4.59 19.37
N PHE A 353 14.38 4.61 20.04
CA PHE A 353 15.42 3.59 19.93
C PHE A 353 15.12 2.44 20.89
N TYR A 354 15.36 1.21 20.41
CA TYR A 354 15.29 0.02 21.25
C TYR A 354 16.27 0.14 22.41
N ASN A 355 15.78 -0.16 23.61
CA ASN A 355 16.64 -0.38 24.75
C ASN A 355 16.15 -1.51 25.66
N THR A 356 17.03 -1.94 26.55
CA THR A 356 16.79 -3.09 27.44
C THR A 356 15.70 -2.86 28.49
N SER A 357 15.23 -1.63 28.65
CA SER A 357 14.13 -1.26 29.56
C SER A 357 12.82 -0.99 28.82
N GLU A 358 12.64 -1.64 27.67
CA GLU A 358 11.51 -1.41 26.77
C GLU A 358 10.15 -1.44 27.48
N SER A 359 9.42 -0.33 27.42
CA SER A 359 8.08 -0.12 27.98
C SER A 359 7.47 1.16 27.43
N ALA A 360 6.14 1.27 27.36
CA ALA A 360 5.54 2.52 26.88
C ALA A 360 5.61 3.70 27.87
N ASN A 361 6.36 3.56 28.98
CA ASN A 361 6.48 4.55 30.03
C ASN A 361 7.84 5.25 29.95
N ALA A 362 7.84 6.54 29.62
CA ALA A 362 9.05 7.39 29.56
C ALA A 362 9.96 7.25 30.78
N ALA A 363 9.36 7.18 31.98
CA ALA A 363 10.09 7.09 33.23
C ALA A 363 10.86 5.77 33.42
N THR A 364 10.59 4.75 32.61
CA THR A 364 11.32 3.47 32.60
C THR A 364 12.01 3.21 31.27
N ASP A 365 11.48 3.73 30.17
CA ASP A 365 11.98 3.62 28.80
C ASP A 365 12.19 4.99 28.16
N GLN A 366 13.46 5.37 28.00
CA GLN A 366 13.80 6.66 27.46
C GLN A 366 14.04 6.55 25.95
N PRO A 367 13.27 7.22 25.06
CA PRO A 367 13.30 6.88 23.64
C PRO A 367 14.59 7.28 22.91
N SER A 368 15.44 8.10 23.53
CA SER A 368 16.77 8.43 23.00
C SER A 368 17.90 7.60 23.64
N PHE A 369 17.60 6.58 24.44
CA PHE A 369 18.58 5.57 24.84
C PHE A 369 18.58 4.43 23.82
N ALA A 370 19.76 4.00 23.40
CA ALA A 370 19.93 2.87 22.51
C ALA A 370 20.75 1.78 23.20
N ASN A 371 20.28 0.54 23.15
CA ASN A 371 21.10 -0.63 23.41
C ASN A 371 21.35 -1.38 22.10
N ALA A 372 22.58 -1.88 21.94
CA ALA A 372 22.91 -2.71 20.80
C ALA A 372 22.23 -4.08 20.89
N ILE A 373 21.74 -4.55 19.74
CA ILE A 373 21.19 -5.89 19.54
C ILE A 373 22.25 -6.73 18.80
N THR A 374 22.70 -7.81 19.43
CA THR A 374 23.57 -8.79 18.79
C THR A 374 22.78 -9.61 17.76
N VAL A 375 23.30 -9.67 16.55
CA VAL A 375 22.84 -10.54 15.47
C VAL A 375 23.91 -11.56 15.15
N ASN A 376 23.52 -12.82 15.00
CA ASN A 376 24.38 -13.89 14.52
C ASN A 376 23.86 -14.41 13.17
N ALA A 377 24.80 -14.83 12.31
CA ALA A 377 24.46 -15.47 11.04
C ALA A 377 23.61 -16.74 11.28
N GLY A 378 22.57 -16.94 10.46
CA GLY A 378 21.65 -18.07 10.57
C GLY A 378 20.67 -18.00 11.74
N GLN A 379 20.59 -16.88 12.45
CA GLN A 379 19.69 -16.68 13.58
C GLN A 379 18.77 -15.48 13.38
N THR A 380 17.59 -15.56 13.97
CA THR A 380 16.67 -14.43 14.10
C THR A 380 16.61 -14.01 15.56
N THR A 381 17.04 -12.78 15.84
CA THR A 381 16.92 -12.17 17.16
C THR A 381 15.53 -11.57 17.31
N GLN A 382 14.81 -11.98 18.36
CA GLN A 382 13.47 -11.47 18.66
C GLN A 382 13.55 -10.28 19.60
N ILE A 383 12.84 -9.20 19.29
CA ILE A 383 12.65 -8.05 20.18
C ILE A 383 11.17 -7.67 20.24
N LEU A 384 10.80 -6.90 21.25
CA LEU A 384 9.49 -6.29 21.40
C LEU A 384 9.72 -4.78 21.48
N PHE A 385 8.92 -4.00 20.78
CA PHE A 385 8.89 -2.54 20.90
C PHE A 385 7.61 -2.09 21.59
N HIS A 386 7.73 -1.12 22.50
CA HIS A 386 6.61 -0.47 23.17
C HIS A 386 6.58 1.02 22.79
N ALA A 387 6.05 1.29 21.61
CA ALA A 387 6.01 2.63 21.05
C ALA A 387 4.97 3.53 21.74
N ARG A 388 5.23 4.83 21.63
CA ARG A 388 4.30 5.91 21.99
C ARG A 388 3.82 6.62 20.74
N ALA A 389 2.59 7.12 20.74
CA ALA A 389 2.12 8.00 19.67
C ALA A 389 2.62 9.43 19.90
N MET A 390 3.01 10.12 18.83
CA MET A 390 3.29 11.56 18.90
C MET A 390 2.06 12.32 19.39
N GLN A 391 2.27 13.29 20.29
CA GLN A 391 1.18 13.95 21.02
C GLN A 391 0.71 15.24 20.35
N ASN A 392 1.53 15.87 19.50
CA ASN A 392 1.25 17.20 18.93
C ASN A 392 1.38 17.20 17.40
N GLU A 393 0.49 17.91 16.68
CA GLU A 393 0.56 18.11 15.22
C GLU A 393 1.87 18.75 14.77
N VAL A 394 2.39 19.70 15.55
CA VAL A 394 3.67 20.37 15.26
C VAL A 394 4.87 19.42 15.32
N GLU A 395 4.78 18.28 16.01
CA GLU A 395 5.82 17.23 15.99
C GLU A 395 5.71 16.34 14.74
N ARG A 396 4.52 16.24 14.14
CA ARG A 396 4.24 15.42 12.96
C ARG A 396 4.78 16.04 11.66
N ASP A 397 4.77 17.37 11.57
CA ASP A 397 5.18 18.11 10.37
C ASP A 397 6.70 18.31 10.26
N VAL A 398 7.49 17.85 11.24
CA VAL A 398 8.95 18.01 11.21
C VAL A 398 9.60 16.73 10.70
N SER A 399 10.07 16.74 9.45
CA SER A 399 11.03 15.72 9.02
C SER A 399 12.36 15.96 9.74
N PHE A 400 12.78 14.98 10.56
CA PHE A 400 14.08 14.99 11.24
C PHE A 400 14.68 13.59 11.32
N LYS A 401 16.01 13.53 11.54
CA LYS A 401 16.74 12.32 11.90
C LYS A 401 16.63 12.08 13.41
N PRO A 402 16.02 10.97 13.88
CA PRO A 402 16.04 10.62 15.29
C PRO A 402 17.48 10.39 15.78
N MET A 403 17.81 10.95 16.93
CA MET A 403 19.09 10.78 17.59
C MET A 403 18.96 10.00 18.90
N ALA A 404 19.99 9.21 19.19
CA ALA A 404 20.20 8.59 20.49
C ALA A 404 21.44 9.19 21.17
N TYR A 405 21.47 9.12 22.51
CA TYR A 405 22.63 9.51 23.28
C TYR A 405 23.81 8.58 22.99
N ASN A 406 25.00 9.16 22.84
CA ASN A 406 26.26 8.50 22.51
C ASN A 406 26.28 7.82 21.12
N VAL A 407 25.31 8.16 20.26
CA VAL A 407 25.23 7.66 18.89
C VAL A 407 25.50 8.82 17.91
N PRO A 408 26.58 8.76 17.11
CA PRO A 408 26.90 9.82 16.16
C PRO A 408 26.03 9.72 14.90
N GLU A 409 25.64 10.88 14.37
CA GLU A 409 24.99 11.01 13.06
C GLU A 409 25.83 11.89 12.14
N ILE A 410 25.73 11.67 10.83
CA ILE A 410 26.35 12.51 9.80
C ILE A 410 25.36 13.54 9.25
N GLY A 411 25.89 14.58 8.64
CA GLY A 411 25.10 15.61 7.98
C GLY A 411 25.91 16.51 7.08
N TYR A 412 25.19 17.34 6.33
CA TYR A 412 25.77 18.39 5.52
C TYR A 412 25.20 19.76 5.86
N ALA A 413 26.08 20.74 6.06
CA ALA A 413 25.70 22.09 6.40
C ALA A 413 25.58 22.94 5.14
N ILE A 414 24.37 23.41 4.85
CA ILE A 414 24.06 24.29 3.72
C ILE A 414 23.40 25.59 4.18
N GLY A 415 23.60 26.64 3.38
CA GLY A 415 23.09 27.99 3.66
C GLY A 415 21.57 28.10 3.83
N SER A 416 20.80 27.22 3.20
CA SER A 416 19.33 27.22 3.18
C SER A 416 18.77 25.81 3.37
N GLY A 417 17.93 25.61 4.39
CA GLY A 417 17.20 24.35 4.60
C GLY A 417 18.03 23.13 5.05
N PRO A 418 18.91 23.24 6.07
CA PRO A 418 19.66 22.09 6.55
C PRO A 418 18.76 21.01 7.18
N PRO A 419 19.21 19.74 7.22
CA PRO A 419 18.47 18.66 7.86
C PRO A 419 18.31 18.93 9.36
N ASN A 420 17.17 18.49 9.88
CA ASN A 420 16.86 18.55 11.31
C ASN A 420 17.29 17.26 12.01
N TYR A 421 17.80 17.38 13.22
CA TYR A 421 18.18 16.25 14.09
C TYR A 421 17.41 16.35 15.40
N GLY A 422 16.68 15.30 15.78
CA GLY A 422 15.77 15.31 16.92
C GLY A 422 16.23 14.43 18.07
N ILE A 423 16.21 14.95 19.29
CA ILE A 423 16.41 14.15 20.51
C ILE A 423 15.27 14.38 21.50
N VAL A 424 14.74 13.31 22.09
CA VAL A 424 13.68 13.37 23.08
C VAL A 424 14.32 13.46 24.47
N VAL A 425 13.82 14.38 25.30
CA VAL A 425 14.30 14.64 26.67
C VAL A 425 13.16 14.44 27.65
N ASP A 426 13.38 13.64 28.69
CA ASP A 426 12.41 13.34 29.74
C ASP A 426 12.94 13.71 31.15
N ASP A 427 12.27 13.22 32.19
CA ASP A 427 12.65 13.47 33.58
C ASP A 427 13.99 12.85 33.99
N LYS A 428 14.43 11.76 33.34
CA LYS A 428 15.72 11.11 33.66
C LYS A 428 16.92 11.94 33.22
N ILE A 429 16.76 12.76 32.19
CA ILE A 429 17.84 13.57 31.66
C ILE A 429 17.97 14.87 32.47
N THR A 430 19.05 14.99 33.25
CA THR A 430 19.37 16.20 34.04
C THR A 430 20.25 17.19 33.28
N ASP A 431 20.96 16.69 32.28
CA ASP A 431 21.87 17.42 31.42
C ASP A 431 22.02 16.69 30.08
N PHE A 432 22.34 17.45 29.05
CA PHE A 432 22.94 16.87 27.86
C PHE A 432 23.89 17.86 27.18
N THR A 433 24.79 17.32 26.38
CA THR A 433 25.75 18.06 25.58
C THR A 433 25.66 17.63 24.12
N VAL A 434 25.39 18.58 23.23
CA VAL A 434 25.46 18.39 21.79
C VAL A 434 26.83 18.82 21.31
N THR A 435 27.45 17.98 20.49
CA THR A 435 28.75 18.22 19.89
C THR A 435 28.60 18.12 18.37
N VAL A 436 28.96 19.18 17.65
CA VAL A 436 29.06 19.18 16.18
C VAL A 436 30.52 19.32 15.80
N LYS A 437 31.04 18.32 15.09
CA LYS A 437 32.41 18.29 14.60
C LYS A 437 32.38 18.45 13.07
N PRO A 438 32.86 19.57 12.52
CA PRO A 438 33.08 19.70 11.07
C PRO A 438 34.13 18.69 10.60
N ASP A 439 33.94 18.14 9.41
CA ASP A 439 34.94 17.29 8.76
C ASP A 439 35.98 18.12 8.00
N GLY A 440 35.56 19.28 7.49
CA GLY A 440 36.41 20.27 6.87
C GLY A 440 36.77 21.45 7.78
N ASN A 441 37.15 22.56 7.14
CA ASN A 441 37.58 23.79 7.81
C ASN A 441 36.48 24.86 7.84
N SER A 442 35.22 24.52 7.53
CA SER A 442 34.15 25.51 7.48
C SER A 442 33.77 26.00 8.88
N LYS A 443 33.22 27.21 8.90
CA LYS A 443 32.69 27.84 10.10
C LYS A 443 31.20 27.54 10.19
N LEU A 444 30.83 26.60 11.06
CA LEU A 444 29.43 26.20 11.27
C LEU A 444 28.77 26.98 12.42
N ALA A 445 27.45 26.99 12.46
CA ALA A 445 26.62 27.37 13.60
C ALA A 445 25.56 26.29 13.84
N MET A 446 25.18 26.13 15.10
CA MET A 446 24.12 25.22 15.52
C MET A 446 22.96 26.03 16.08
N TYR A 447 21.76 25.65 15.65
CA TYR A 447 20.49 26.25 16.04
C TYR A 447 19.65 25.19 16.73
N VAL A 448 18.89 25.57 17.77
CA VAL A 448 18.02 24.65 18.49
C VAL A 448 16.64 25.27 18.75
N LYS A 449 15.61 24.46 18.52
CA LYS A 449 14.23 24.71 18.97
C LYS A 449 13.72 23.51 19.74
N ARG A 450 12.62 23.71 20.46
CA ARG A 450 11.93 22.65 21.20
C ARG A 450 10.51 22.51 20.66
N ASN A 451 10.10 21.27 20.40
CA ASN A 451 8.80 20.86 19.86
C ASN A 451 8.42 21.55 18.53
N GLN A 452 9.42 21.99 17.76
CA GLN A 452 9.25 22.69 16.48
C GLN A 452 10.47 22.46 15.58
N ALA A 453 10.25 22.43 14.26
CA ALA A 453 11.30 22.42 13.25
C ALA A 453 12.21 23.64 13.37
N VAL A 454 13.49 23.46 13.06
CA VAL A 454 14.42 24.58 12.95
C VAL A 454 14.51 25.01 11.49
N THR A 455 13.98 26.19 11.17
CA THR A 455 14.19 26.84 9.88
C THR A 455 15.18 27.99 10.11
N PRO A 456 16.44 27.90 9.64
CA PRO A 456 17.43 28.96 9.77
C PRO A 456 17.05 30.23 8.98
N SER A 457 16.05 30.98 9.41
CA SER A 457 15.74 32.32 8.93
C SER A 457 16.34 33.36 9.88
N ASN A 458 16.30 34.64 9.54
CA ASN A 458 16.76 35.76 10.37
C ASN A 458 15.94 35.96 11.67
N ASP A 459 15.34 34.90 12.19
CA ASP A 459 14.38 34.90 13.28
C ASP A 459 15.04 35.14 14.64
N SER A 460 14.31 35.87 15.49
CA SER A 460 14.62 36.04 16.92
C SER A 460 14.16 34.85 17.78
N ASP A 461 13.53 33.84 17.16
CA ASP A 461 12.71 32.82 17.83
C ASP A 461 13.46 31.52 18.19
N TYR A 462 14.79 31.54 18.21
CA TYR A 462 15.58 30.39 18.67
C TYR A 462 15.69 30.37 20.19
N ILE A 463 15.55 29.19 20.79
CA ILE A 463 15.77 29.04 22.24
C ILE A 463 17.27 29.18 22.55
N ASP A 464 18.13 28.77 21.62
CA ASP A 464 19.55 29.12 21.63
C ASP A 464 20.13 29.15 20.20
N LYS A 465 21.09 30.05 20.00
CA LYS A 465 21.94 30.12 18.80
C LYS A 465 23.38 30.07 19.28
N VAL A 466 24.04 28.93 19.10
CA VAL A 466 25.45 28.82 19.46
C VAL A 466 26.29 29.45 18.37
N ALA A 467 26.85 30.63 18.69
CA ALA A 467 27.73 31.36 17.80
C ALA A 467 28.99 30.53 17.49
N ALA A 468 29.18 30.34 16.18
CA ALA A 468 30.31 29.73 15.50
C ALA A 468 31.62 29.56 16.26
N ALA A 469 32.14 28.34 16.24
CA ALA A 469 33.53 28.06 16.52
C ALA A 469 34.43 28.63 15.39
N GLN A 470 35.74 28.81 15.61
CA GLN A 470 36.66 29.18 14.51
C GLN A 470 36.65 28.10 13.41
N ASN A 471 37.17 28.39 12.22
CA ASN A 471 37.26 27.43 11.10
C ASN A 471 37.73 26.03 11.57
N GLY A 472 36.93 24.99 11.30
CA GLY A 472 37.24 23.60 11.64
C GLY A 472 37.16 23.24 13.14
N GLN A 473 36.66 24.12 14.00
CA GLN A 473 36.49 23.83 15.42
C GLN A 473 35.16 23.13 15.72
N THR A 474 35.21 22.25 16.70
CA THR A 474 34.03 21.60 17.29
C THR A 474 33.15 22.63 18.00
N ILE A 475 31.85 22.56 17.75
CA ILE A 475 30.80 23.32 18.43
C ILE A 475 30.24 22.46 19.55
N THR A 476 30.02 23.06 20.72
CA THR A 476 29.46 22.37 21.88
C THR A 476 28.35 23.21 22.51
N LEU A 477 27.19 22.60 22.74
CA LEU A 477 26.09 23.15 23.53
C LEU A 477 25.80 22.22 24.69
N THR A 478 26.01 22.69 25.91
CA THR A 478 25.58 21.98 27.12
C THR A 478 24.33 22.64 27.69
N MET A 479 23.33 21.86 28.07
CA MET A 479 22.13 22.29 28.78
C MET A 479 21.97 21.50 30.08
N ASN A 480 21.43 22.14 31.13
CA ASN A 480 21.25 21.54 32.46
C ASN A 480 19.93 21.99 33.09
N LYS A 481 19.27 21.11 33.87
CA LYS A 481 18.01 21.42 34.57
C LYS A 481 18.19 22.38 35.76
N ASN A 482 19.34 22.35 36.42
CA ASN A 482 19.60 23.03 37.69
C ASN A 482 20.29 24.40 37.54
N SER A 483 20.78 24.73 36.36
CA SER A 483 21.39 26.03 36.07
C SER A 483 21.40 26.29 34.57
N ALA A 484 21.21 27.55 34.17
CA ALA A 484 21.56 27.98 32.82
C ALA A 484 23.04 27.65 32.55
N SER A 485 23.34 27.24 31.33
CA SER A 485 24.67 26.76 30.96
C SER A 485 25.72 27.87 31.07
N SER A 486 26.97 27.52 31.43
CA SER A 486 28.10 28.45 31.41
C SER A 486 28.45 28.98 30.01
N THR A 487 27.91 28.36 28.96
CA THR A 487 28.03 28.82 27.56
C THR A 487 26.81 29.63 27.08
N GLY A 488 25.87 29.98 27.97
CA GLY A 488 24.74 30.87 27.66
C GLY A 488 23.42 30.18 27.29
N GLY A 489 23.35 28.85 27.33
CA GLY A 489 22.15 28.10 26.96
C GLY A 489 21.01 28.13 27.99
N PRO A 490 19.75 27.98 27.53
CA PRO A 490 18.53 27.97 28.34
C PRO A 490 18.51 26.79 29.33
N THR A 491 17.69 26.90 30.38
CA THR A 491 17.44 25.78 31.30
C THR A 491 16.79 24.61 30.54
N LEU A 492 17.31 23.40 30.76
CA LEU A 492 16.80 22.18 30.17
C LEU A 492 15.36 21.90 30.63
N GLN A 493 14.48 21.54 29.70
CA GLN A 493 13.09 21.15 29.95
C GLN A 493 12.81 19.82 29.25
N ASN A 494 11.71 19.15 29.59
CA ASN A 494 11.28 17.96 28.86
C ASN A 494 10.70 18.36 27.49
N GLY A 495 10.76 17.45 26.53
CA GLY A 495 10.23 17.62 25.17
C GLY A 495 11.19 17.14 24.08
N LEU A 496 10.79 17.35 22.83
CA LEU A 496 11.62 17.09 21.65
C LEU A 496 12.51 18.31 21.39
N TYR A 497 13.83 18.14 21.38
CA TYR A 497 14.77 19.15 20.94
C TYR A 497 15.19 18.86 19.50
N VAL A 498 15.06 19.86 18.65
CA VAL A 498 15.41 19.78 17.22
C VAL A 498 16.59 20.70 16.96
N PHE A 499 17.64 20.16 16.33
CA PHE A 499 18.86 20.86 15.96
C PHE A 499 18.98 21.00 14.45
N ALA A 500 19.52 22.12 14.01
CA ALA A 500 19.99 22.32 12.65
C ALA A 500 21.39 22.92 12.65
N VAL A 501 22.20 22.53 11.67
CA VAL A 501 23.58 23.01 11.49
C VAL A 501 23.68 23.77 10.17
N ASN A 502 24.22 24.99 10.19
CA ASN A 502 24.33 25.84 9.00
C ASN A 502 25.72 26.50 8.93
N VAL A 503 26.15 26.92 7.74
CA VAL A 503 27.40 27.65 7.50
C VAL A 503 27.23 29.14 7.82
N VAL A 504 28.18 29.74 8.54
CA VAL A 504 28.16 31.16 8.95
C VAL A 504 29.01 32.04 8.04
N SER A 505 30.17 31.57 7.59
CA SER A 505 31.04 32.27 6.63
C SER A 505 32.18 31.38 6.14
N GLY A 506 32.44 31.34 4.84
CA GLY A 506 33.47 30.50 4.21
C GLY A 506 32.97 29.98 2.87
N SER A 507 33.85 29.71 1.91
CA SER A 507 33.47 29.05 0.66
C SER A 507 33.29 27.55 0.90
N ALA A 508 32.12 27.06 0.48
CA ALA A 508 31.65 25.67 0.44
C ALA A 508 31.03 25.12 1.72
N ASN A 509 29.81 24.62 1.55
CA ASN A 509 29.11 23.67 2.40
C ASN A 509 30.08 22.58 2.92
N ASP A 510 29.83 22.07 4.13
CA ASP A 510 30.77 21.15 4.80
C ASP A 510 30.02 20.02 5.50
N SER A 511 30.59 18.81 5.45
CA SER A 511 30.05 17.69 6.19
C SER A 511 30.42 17.78 7.66
N PHE A 512 29.60 17.19 8.51
CA PHE A 512 29.84 17.17 9.94
C PHE A 512 29.34 15.88 10.56
N THR A 513 29.88 15.59 11.74
CA THR A 513 29.32 14.62 12.68
C THR A 513 28.66 15.35 13.83
N ILE A 514 27.41 15.00 14.15
CA ILE A 514 26.68 15.48 15.32
C ILE A 514 26.52 14.34 16.33
N THR A 515 26.70 14.62 17.61
CA THR A 515 26.56 13.64 18.69
C THR A 515 25.97 14.30 19.92
N VAL A 516 25.03 13.63 20.59
CA VAL A 516 24.50 14.09 21.87
C VAL A 516 24.95 13.14 22.98
N THR A 517 25.42 13.68 24.09
CA THR A 517 25.82 12.91 25.28
C THR A 517 25.07 13.41 26.51
N SER A 518 24.90 12.56 27.52
CA SER A 518 24.28 12.92 28.81
C SER A 518 24.98 12.16 29.92
N SER A 519 25.11 12.77 31.11
CA SER A 519 25.64 12.07 32.28
C SER A 519 24.77 10.86 32.71
N ALA A 520 23.48 10.87 32.36
CA ALA A 520 22.54 9.79 32.62
C ALA A 520 22.62 8.65 31.58
N ALA A 521 23.21 8.91 30.41
CA ALA A 521 23.32 7.94 29.33
C ALA A 521 24.64 7.16 29.45
N VAL A 522 24.56 5.84 29.55
CA VAL A 522 25.73 4.98 29.39
C VAL A 522 25.99 4.81 27.89
N GLU A 523 27.26 4.65 27.49
CA GLU A 523 27.59 4.25 26.12
C GLU A 523 26.85 2.94 25.80
N PRO A 524 26.29 2.76 24.58
CA PRO A 524 25.63 1.52 24.21
C PRO A 524 26.59 0.34 24.43
N THR A 525 26.39 -0.36 25.55
CA THR A 525 27.25 -1.46 25.97
C THR A 525 26.55 -2.74 25.57
N ALA A 526 27.27 -3.66 24.93
CA ALA A 526 26.73 -4.96 24.54
C ALA A 526 26.09 -5.65 25.74
N THR A 527 24.83 -6.05 25.60
CA THR A 527 24.18 -6.89 26.60
C THR A 527 24.84 -8.27 26.53
N PRO A 528 25.44 -8.80 27.60
CA PRO A 528 26.00 -10.13 27.56
C PRO A 528 24.88 -11.13 27.25
N ALA A 529 24.98 -11.83 26.13
CA ALA A 529 24.11 -12.96 25.85
C ALA A 529 24.16 -13.91 27.05
N THR A 530 23.02 -14.16 27.69
CA THR A 530 22.93 -15.22 28.70
C THR A 530 23.26 -16.53 28.00
N THR A 531 24.44 -17.09 28.29
CA THR A 531 24.83 -18.42 27.87
C THR A 531 23.85 -19.40 28.50
N ASN A 532 22.85 -19.85 27.74
CA ASN A 532 21.97 -20.92 28.18
C ASN A 532 22.81 -22.18 28.38
N THR A 533 23.09 -22.48 29.65
CA THR A 533 23.68 -23.75 30.07
C THR A 533 22.65 -24.86 29.77
N PRO A 534 23.03 -25.95 29.07
CA PRO A 534 22.09 -26.99 28.71
C PRO A 534 21.54 -27.70 29.96
N ILE A 535 20.24 -27.55 30.21
CA ILE A 535 19.48 -28.35 31.18
C ILE A 535 19.11 -29.69 30.50
N PRO A 536 19.27 -30.85 31.17
CA PRO A 536 19.07 -32.15 30.55
C PRO A 536 17.61 -32.39 30.16
N THR A 537 17.49 -33.06 29.02
CA THR A 537 16.30 -33.48 28.28
C THR A 537 15.18 -34.01 29.17
N SER A 538 14.03 -33.33 29.15
CA SER A 538 12.73 -33.97 29.38
C SER A 538 11.98 -34.02 28.05
N THR A 539 11.45 -35.20 27.75
CA THR A 539 10.77 -35.53 26.50
C THR A 539 9.54 -34.64 26.30
N PRO A 540 9.46 -33.84 25.21
CA PRO A 540 8.31 -32.97 24.98
C PRO A 540 7.09 -33.76 24.50
N VAL A 541 5.97 -33.54 25.18
CA VAL A 541 4.63 -33.77 24.65
C VAL A 541 4.36 -32.62 23.67
N ILE A 542 4.02 -32.97 22.42
CA ILE A 542 3.76 -32.02 21.35
C ILE A 542 2.39 -31.36 21.57
N LEU A 543 2.38 -30.03 21.71
CA LEU A 543 1.23 -29.17 21.46
C LEU A 543 1.66 -28.18 20.36
N PRO A 544 0.89 -27.97 19.28
CA PRO A 544 1.36 -27.19 18.14
C PRO A 544 1.26 -25.68 18.41
N THR A 545 2.38 -24.97 18.33
CA THR A 545 2.46 -23.52 18.17
C THR A 545 3.04 -23.20 16.80
N SER A 546 2.37 -22.29 16.09
CA SER A 546 2.63 -21.89 14.70
C SER A 546 3.82 -20.92 14.62
N THR A 547 4.96 -21.41 14.16
CA THR A 547 6.04 -20.59 13.59
C THR A 547 5.69 -20.28 12.13
N PRO A 548 5.81 -19.03 11.63
CA PRO A 548 5.65 -18.77 10.21
C PRO A 548 6.86 -19.36 9.47
N SER A 549 6.66 -20.54 8.88
CA SER A 549 7.58 -21.09 7.89
C SER A 549 7.14 -20.57 6.53
N ILE A 550 7.98 -19.81 5.84
CA ILE A 550 7.78 -19.52 4.41
C ILE A 550 7.97 -20.85 3.68
N VAL A 551 6.87 -21.50 3.29
CA VAL A 551 6.90 -22.74 2.51
C VAL A 551 7.06 -22.38 1.03
N ILE A 552 8.29 -22.44 0.53
CA ILE A 552 8.56 -22.39 -0.91
C ILE A 552 8.27 -23.78 -1.49
N PHE A 553 7.17 -23.93 -2.22
CA PHE A 553 6.89 -25.16 -2.97
C PHE A 553 7.69 -25.16 -4.28
N ILE A 554 8.65 -26.07 -4.40
CA ILE A 554 9.27 -26.45 -5.67
C ILE A 554 8.52 -27.70 -6.18
N PRO A 555 7.85 -27.67 -7.34
CA PRO A 555 7.23 -28.87 -7.89
C PRO A 555 8.29 -29.72 -8.59
N THR A 556 8.74 -30.80 -7.94
CA THR A 556 9.50 -31.88 -8.61
C THR A 556 8.56 -33.02 -8.97
N ASN A 557 8.36 -33.21 -10.28
CA ASN A 557 7.76 -34.42 -10.82
C ASN A 557 8.69 -35.63 -10.63
N THR A 558 8.13 -36.78 -10.26
CA THR A 558 8.28 -38.12 -10.88
C THR A 558 8.49 -39.28 -9.88
N SER A 559 7.57 -40.26 -10.00
CA SER A 559 7.60 -41.69 -9.66
C SER A 559 7.95 -42.19 -8.25
N THR A 560 6.92 -42.80 -7.66
CA THR A 560 6.85 -43.75 -6.54
C THR A 560 8.00 -44.78 -6.43
N PRO A 561 8.56 -45.02 -5.23
CA PRO A 561 9.33 -46.23 -4.94
C PRO A 561 8.57 -47.23 -4.05
N ILE A 562 8.77 -48.52 -4.33
CA ILE A 562 8.38 -49.66 -3.48
C ILE A 562 9.53 -49.93 -2.48
N PRO A 563 9.26 -50.21 -1.18
CA PRO A 563 10.31 -50.34 -0.17
C PRO A 563 10.89 -51.77 -0.10
N VAL A 564 12.21 -51.87 0.04
CA VAL A 564 12.90 -53.10 0.49
C VAL A 564 13.85 -52.76 1.65
N GLN A 565 13.78 -53.60 2.69
CA GLN A 565 14.47 -53.56 3.98
C GLN A 565 16.02 -53.59 3.91
N PRO A 566 16.72 -53.23 5.02
CA PRO A 566 18.15 -52.97 5.05
C PRO A 566 18.99 -54.20 5.43
N THR A 567 20.26 -54.20 4.99
CA THR A 567 21.30 -55.04 5.58
C THR A 567 22.67 -54.34 5.57
N ASN A 568 23.46 -54.69 6.58
CA ASN A 568 24.54 -53.92 7.19
C ASN A 568 25.88 -53.84 6.43
N THR A 569 26.53 -52.68 6.63
CA THR A 569 27.97 -52.44 6.94
C THR A 569 29.08 -53.20 6.20
N ALA A 570 29.94 -52.45 5.49
CA ALA A 570 31.39 -52.37 5.74
C ALA A 570 32.10 -51.35 4.80
N THR A 571 32.83 -50.41 5.40
CA THR A 571 33.95 -49.64 4.81
C THR A 571 35.22 -50.52 4.95
N PRO A 572 36.26 -50.54 4.07
CA PRO A 572 37.01 -49.32 3.69
C PRO A 572 37.87 -49.27 2.39
N ILE A 573 38.34 -48.02 2.09
CA ILE A 573 39.64 -47.60 1.47
C ILE A 573 39.78 -47.54 -0.09
N PRO A 574 40.54 -46.56 -0.63
CA PRO A 574 40.33 -45.94 -1.95
C PRO A 574 41.37 -46.33 -3.02
N VAL A 575 40.98 -46.32 -4.30
CA VAL A 575 41.92 -46.33 -5.44
C VAL A 575 41.33 -45.56 -6.63
N ALA A 576 42.11 -44.63 -7.17
CA ALA A 576 42.01 -44.10 -8.53
C ALA A 576 43.35 -44.43 -9.26
N PRO A 577 43.51 -44.18 -10.57
CA PRO A 577 42.63 -44.38 -11.72
C PRO A 577 43.27 -45.39 -12.70
N THR A 578 42.53 -45.91 -13.69
CA THR A 578 43.19 -46.47 -14.88
C THR A 578 42.31 -46.41 -16.12
N SER A 579 42.86 -45.76 -17.14
CA SER A 579 42.37 -45.69 -18.52
C SER A 579 42.64 -47.00 -19.26
N THR A 580 41.64 -47.56 -19.92
CA THR A 580 41.86 -48.50 -21.03
C THR A 580 40.81 -48.27 -22.11
N SER A 581 41.32 -48.12 -23.33
CA SER A 581 40.66 -47.78 -24.58
C SER A 581 40.20 -49.02 -25.36
N VAL A 582 39.42 -48.74 -26.44
CA VAL A 582 39.22 -49.50 -27.70
C VAL A 582 38.02 -50.47 -27.71
N PRO A 583 37.29 -50.72 -28.83
CA PRO A 583 37.16 -50.02 -30.14
C PRO A 583 35.71 -49.64 -30.54
N ILE A 584 35.63 -48.74 -31.52
CA ILE A 584 34.43 -48.37 -32.29
C ILE A 584 34.11 -49.48 -33.30
N VAL A 585 32.85 -49.93 -33.33
CA VAL A 585 32.26 -50.71 -34.43
C VAL A 585 31.13 -49.89 -35.04
N ALA A 586 31.25 -49.60 -36.34
CA ALA A 586 30.23 -48.92 -37.14
C ALA A 586 29.05 -49.84 -37.45
N THR A 587 27.82 -49.32 -37.49
CA THR A 587 26.72 -50.00 -38.19
C THR A 587 25.61 -49.05 -38.64
N SER A 588 25.51 -48.95 -39.98
CA SER A 588 24.37 -48.73 -40.88
C SER A 588 23.21 -47.79 -40.50
N THR A 589 23.11 -46.72 -41.28
CA THR A 589 21.93 -45.87 -41.53
C THR A 589 20.78 -46.66 -42.19
N PRO A 590 19.53 -46.58 -41.70
CA PRO A 590 18.36 -47.09 -42.43
C PRO A 590 17.77 -46.06 -43.42
N THR A 591 17.44 -46.56 -44.61
CA THR A 591 16.80 -45.91 -45.77
C THR A 591 15.30 -45.60 -45.50
N PRO A 592 14.72 -44.52 -46.07
CA PRO A 592 13.31 -44.16 -45.85
C PRO A 592 12.31 -45.11 -46.53
N VAL A 593 11.21 -45.40 -45.81
CA VAL A 593 10.06 -46.20 -46.23
C VAL A 593 8.97 -45.27 -46.81
N PRO A 594 8.28 -45.63 -47.91
CA PRO A 594 7.26 -44.76 -48.53
C PRO A 594 5.93 -44.76 -47.77
N THR A 595 5.38 -43.57 -47.59
CA THR A 595 4.07 -43.29 -46.96
C THR A 595 2.92 -43.70 -47.90
N THR A 596 2.01 -44.56 -47.43
CA THR A 596 0.75 -44.88 -48.11
C THR A 596 -0.34 -43.87 -47.77
N VAL A 597 -1.07 -43.42 -48.79
CA VAL A 597 -2.22 -42.49 -48.70
C VAL A 597 -3.48 -43.27 -48.27
N PRO A 598 -4.28 -42.79 -47.30
CA PRO A 598 -5.54 -43.44 -46.95
C PRO A 598 -6.63 -43.19 -48.00
N GLN A 599 -7.30 -44.27 -48.39
CA GLN A 599 -8.46 -44.32 -49.28
C GLN A 599 -9.75 -43.95 -48.52
N ALA A 600 -10.58 -43.09 -49.13
CA ALA A 600 -11.85 -42.64 -48.57
C ALA A 600 -12.84 -43.80 -48.38
N THR A 601 -13.43 -43.89 -47.19
CA THR A 601 -14.49 -44.85 -46.84
C THR A 601 -15.83 -44.12 -46.81
N SER A 602 -16.85 -44.72 -47.40
CA SER A 602 -18.21 -44.18 -47.59
C SER A 602 -18.98 -43.99 -46.27
N THR A 603 -19.54 -42.80 -46.10
CA THR A 603 -20.42 -42.36 -45.02
C THR A 603 -21.78 -43.09 -45.02
N PRO A 604 -22.28 -43.61 -43.88
CA PRO A 604 -23.68 -44.06 -43.76
C PRO A 604 -24.65 -42.87 -43.63
N THR A 605 -25.79 -42.99 -44.29
CA THR A 605 -26.94 -42.06 -44.32
C THR A 605 -27.54 -41.83 -42.92
N PRO A 606 -27.91 -40.60 -42.55
CA PRO A 606 -28.34 -40.25 -41.19
C PRO A 606 -29.75 -40.72 -40.84
N THR A 607 -29.89 -41.30 -39.64
CA THR A 607 -31.17 -41.47 -38.95
C THR A 607 -31.60 -40.12 -38.37
N HIS A 608 -32.87 -39.76 -38.53
CA HIS A 608 -33.47 -38.50 -38.05
C HIS A 608 -33.35 -38.35 -36.52
N THR A 609 -32.48 -37.44 -36.10
CA THR A 609 -32.45 -36.86 -34.75
C THR A 609 -33.24 -35.54 -34.78
N PRO A 610 -34.16 -35.28 -33.83
CA PRO A 610 -34.92 -34.03 -33.79
C PRO A 610 -33.99 -32.81 -33.72
N ALA A 611 -34.38 -31.76 -34.46
CA ALA A 611 -33.61 -30.53 -34.63
C ALA A 611 -33.18 -29.92 -33.29
N PRO A 612 -31.87 -29.65 -33.09
CA PRO A 612 -31.43 -28.72 -32.06
C PRO A 612 -32.08 -27.36 -32.37
N ALA A 613 -32.78 -26.80 -31.38
CA ALA A 613 -33.15 -25.40 -31.41
C ALA A 613 -31.88 -24.56 -31.65
N ALA A 614 -31.99 -23.51 -32.45
CA ALA A 614 -30.88 -22.63 -32.81
C ALA A 614 -30.05 -22.28 -31.57
N THR A 615 -28.80 -22.74 -31.54
CA THR A 615 -27.81 -22.24 -30.59
C THR A 615 -27.52 -20.81 -31.01
N SER A 616 -27.94 -19.87 -30.17
CA SER A 616 -27.67 -18.44 -30.32
C SER A 616 -26.18 -18.21 -30.57
N THR A 617 -25.87 -17.48 -31.63
CA THR A 617 -24.62 -16.75 -31.82
C THR A 617 -24.26 -16.06 -30.49
N PRO A 618 -22.99 -16.05 -30.03
CA PRO A 618 -22.60 -15.22 -28.90
C PRO A 618 -22.88 -13.77 -29.30
N THR A 619 -23.93 -13.20 -28.72
CA THR A 619 -24.26 -11.79 -28.80
C THR A 619 -23.08 -11.04 -28.21
N THR A 620 -22.54 -10.09 -28.96
CA THR A 620 -21.70 -9.00 -28.44
C THR A 620 -22.31 -8.52 -27.12
N THR A 621 -21.61 -8.69 -26.00
CA THR A 621 -22.03 -8.14 -24.71
C THR A 621 -22.15 -6.63 -24.88
N SER A 622 -23.38 -6.14 -25.04
CA SER A 622 -23.68 -4.72 -25.02
C SER A 622 -23.17 -4.16 -23.70
N GLU A 623 -22.27 -3.18 -23.75
CA GLU A 623 -21.79 -2.48 -22.56
C GLU A 623 -22.99 -1.97 -21.75
N LYS A 624 -23.06 -2.34 -20.47
CA LYS A 624 -24.06 -1.85 -19.51
C LYS A 624 -23.38 -0.87 -18.56
N ARG A 625 -23.83 0.38 -18.53
CA ARG A 625 -23.20 1.41 -17.70
C ARG A 625 -24.20 2.49 -17.27
N VAL A 626 -24.00 3.02 -16.07
CA VAL A 626 -24.68 4.22 -15.55
C VAL A 626 -23.68 5.38 -15.57
N TYR A 627 -24.12 6.53 -16.05
CA TYR A 627 -23.38 7.79 -16.09
C TYR A 627 -24.12 8.82 -15.28
N ILE A 628 -23.38 9.73 -14.65
CA ILE A 628 -23.99 10.85 -13.94
C ILE A 628 -23.54 12.14 -14.58
N TYR A 629 -24.48 13.02 -14.87
CA TYR A 629 -24.21 14.37 -15.33
C TYR A 629 -24.77 15.37 -14.33
N ASP A 630 -24.24 16.59 -14.34
CA ASP A 630 -24.83 17.73 -13.67
C ASP A 630 -26.21 17.96 -14.32
N ASN A 631 -26.24 18.53 -15.53
CA ASN A 631 -27.48 18.89 -16.21
C ASN A 631 -27.90 17.94 -17.35
N PRO A 632 -29.18 17.98 -17.76
CA PRO A 632 -29.64 17.21 -18.90
C PRO A 632 -28.98 17.65 -20.20
N GLY A 633 -28.25 16.74 -20.84
CA GLY A 633 -27.57 16.98 -22.13
C GLY A 633 -26.08 17.29 -22.00
N ASP A 634 -25.57 17.37 -20.77
CA ASP A 634 -24.13 17.43 -20.53
C ASP A 634 -23.45 16.12 -20.95
N SER A 635 -22.16 16.22 -21.24
CA SER A 635 -21.34 15.09 -21.72
C SER A 635 -20.30 14.60 -20.71
N MET A 636 -20.14 15.30 -19.58
CA MET A 636 -19.09 15.02 -18.59
C MET A 636 -19.61 14.14 -17.47
N ASP A 637 -19.20 12.86 -17.44
CA ASP A 637 -19.58 11.91 -16.39
C ASP A 637 -18.93 12.29 -15.03
N LEU A 638 -19.75 12.58 -14.03
CA LEU A 638 -19.38 12.96 -12.67
C LEU A 638 -19.15 11.76 -11.74
N THR A 639 -19.20 10.53 -12.27
CA THR A 639 -18.78 9.34 -11.53
C THR A 639 -17.35 9.51 -11.00
N GLY A 640 -17.14 9.34 -9.69
CA GLY A 640 -15.84 9.56 -9.05
C GLY A 640 -15.50 11.04 -8.76
N GLN A 641 -16.38 11.97 -9.08
CA GLN A 641 -16.17 13.42 -8.91
C GLN A 641 -17.22 14.03 -7.96
N THR A 642 -16.96 15.25 -7.49
CA THR A 642 -17.97 16.05 -6.75
C THR A 642 -18.63 17.04 -7.68
N ASP A 643 -19.96 17.00 -7.71
CA ASP A 643 -20.80 17.99 -8.34
C ASP A 643 -21.03 19.20 -7.43
N PHE A 644 -21.13 20.39 -8.00
CA PHE A 644 -21.22 21.66 -7.26
C PHE A 644 -22.35 22.53 -7.79
N ASP A 645 -23.39 22.66 -6.97
CA ASP A 645 -24.61 23.36 -7.37
C ASP A 645 -24.94 24.54 -6.49
N ALA A 646 -25.55 25.57 -7.08
CA ALA A 646 -26.20 26.63 -6.31
C ALA A 646 -27.36 26.04 -5.47
N VAL A 647 -27.61 26.61 -4.28
CA VAL A 647 -28.62 26.10 -3.33
C VAL A 647 -30.02 25.98 -3.95
N ASP A 648 -30.33 26.85 -4.90
CA ASP A 648 -31.59 26.92 -5.63
C ASP A 648 -31.59 26.17 -6.97
N ASN A 649 -30.48 25.55 -7.38
CA ASN A 649 -30.35 24.81 -8.64
C ASN A 649 -29.84 23.38 -8.47
N ARG A 650 -30.20 22.70 -7.36
CA ARG A 650 -29.75 21.32 -7.09
C ARG A 650 -30.29 20.31 -8.10
N ASN A 651 -29.42 19.72 -8.90
CA ASN A 651 -29.80 18.89 -10.02
C ASN A 651 -28.76 17.80 -10.31
N ILE A 652 -29.21 16.57 -10.60
CA ILE A 652 -28.37 15.47 -11.07
C ILE A 652 -29.10 14.75 -12.19
N THR A 653 -28.42 14.45 -13.29
CA THR A 653 -28.94 13.62 -14.38
C THR A 653 -28.32 12.23 -14.36
N ILE A 654 -29.13 11.21 -14.09
CA ILE A 654 -28.71 9.80 -14.11
C ILE A 654 -29.01 9.22 -15.48
N ALA A 655 -27.99 8.89 -16.27
CA ALA A 655 -28.12 8.30 -17.60
C ALA A 655 -27.59 6.86 -17.63
N TRP A 656 -28.00 6.08 -18.63
CA TRP A 656 -27.50 4.71 -18.80
C TRP A 656 -27.40 4.30 -20.26
N ILE A 657 -26.47 3.38 -20.51
CA ILE A 657 -26.34 2.65 -21.77
C ILE A 657 -26.65 1.18 -21.51
N GLY A 658 -27.51 0.63 -22.36
CA GLY A 658 -27.98 -0.75 -22.31
C GLY A 658 -28.95 -1.04 -23.45
N GLU A 659 -29.13 -2.31 -23.80
CA GLU A 659 -30.19 -2.69 -24.73
C GLU A 659 -31.55 -2.29 -24.17
N GLN A 660 -32.33 -1.52 -24.93
CA GLN A 660 -33.67 -1.12 -24.51
C GLN A 660 -34.61 -2.34 -24.39
N GLY A 661 -34.46 -3.35 -25.26
CA GLY A 661 -35.29 -4.55 -25.26
C GLY A 661 -36.79 -4.24 -25.25
N SER A 662 -37.55 -4.97 -24.44
CA SER A 662 -38.98 -4.76 -24.19
C SER A 662 -39.27 -3.87 -22.98
N ALA A 663 -38.35 -2.99 -22.60
CA ALA A 663 -38.54 -2.08 -21.49
C ALA A 663 -39.86 -1.29 -21.62
N THR A 664 -40.58 -1.22 -20.51
CA THR A 664 -41.81 -0.45 -20.30
C THR A 664 -41.58 0.72 -19.34
N ASP A 665 -40.60 0.58 -18.44
CA ASP A 665 -40.21 1.56 -17.44
C ASP A 665 -38.72 1.33 -17.06
N TRP A 666 -38.12 2.31 -16.40
CA TRP A 666 -36.81 2.18 -15.76
C TRP A 666 -36.92 2.72 -14.34
N HIS A 667 -36.47 1.92 -13.37
CA HIS A 667 -36.49 2.28 -11.96
C HIS A 667 -35.09 2.66 -11.51
N ILE A 668 -34.97 3.77 -10.78
CA ILE A 668 -33.71 4.28 -10.30
C ILE A 668 -33.69 4.13 -8.79
N TYR A 669 -32.58 3.62 -8.28
CA TYR A 669 -32.31 3.48 -6.85
C TYR A 669 -31.07 4.29 -6.52
N VAL A 670 -31.14 5.04 -5.41
CA VAL A 670 -30.05 5.86 -4.90
C VAL A 670 -29.60 5.33 -3.54
N ARG A 671 -28.30 5.28 -3.33
CA ARG A 671 -27.67 5.06 -2.02
C ARG A 671 -26.98 6.35 -1.61
N LYS A 672 -27.20 6.81 -0.38
CA LYS A 672 -26.55 7.99 0.21
C LYS A 672 -25.54 7.56 1.28
N GLY A 673 -24.27 7.92 1.12
CA GLY A 673 -23.19 7.62 2.07
C GLY A 673 -23.11 6.11 2.41
N PHE A 674 -23.04 5.80 3.70
CA PHE A 674 -23.01 4.44 4.23
C PHE A 674 -24.41 3.78 4.37
N GLY A 675 -25.47 4.42 3.88
CA GLY A 675 -26.83 3.87 3.91
C GLY A 675 -27.05 2.72 2.92
N GLY A 676 -28.28 2.23 2.87
CA GLY A 676 -28.74 1.27 1.86
C GLY A 676 -29.25 1.98 0.60
N ALA A 677 -29.43 1.22 -0.49
CA ALA A 677 -30.10 1.76 -1.66
C ALA A 677 -31.62 1.89 -1.40
N LYS A 678 -32.22 2.96 -1.91
CA LYS A 678 -33.65 3.26 -1.82
C LYS A 678 -34.18 3.65 -3.19
N PHE A 679 -35.48 3.44 -3.42
CA PHE A 679 -36.12 3.82 -4.67
C PHE A 679 -36.15 5.35 -4.81
N LEU A 680 -35.41 5.87 -5.79
CA LEU A 680 -35.36 7.30 -6.10
C LEU A 680 -36.60 7.73 -6.89
N GLY A 681 -36.94 6.96 -7.92
CA GLY A 681 -37.97 7.30 -8.87
C GLY A 681 -37.96 6.40 -10.09
N ARG A 682 -38.78 6.76 -11.08
CA ARG A 682 -38.94 5.98 -12.32
C ARG A 682 -39.21 6.86 -13.53
N THR A 683 -38.88 6.36 -14.72
CA THR A 683 -39.05 7.13 -15.97
C THR A 683 -40.49 7.14 -16.49
N ALA A 684 -41.31 6.17 -16.08
CA ALA A 684 -42.62 5.87 -16.67
C ALA A 684 -42.57 5.66 -18.21
N SER A 685 -41.38 5.35 -18.74
CA SER A 685 -41.13 5.19 -20.16
C SER A 685 -39.94 4.27 -20.41
N GLY A 686 -40.19 3.15 -21.08
CA GLY A 686 -39.14 2.21 -21.47
C GLY A 686 -38.16 2.74 -22.52
N SER A 687 -38.49 3.83 -23.24
CA SER A 687 -37.56 4.45 -24.19
C SER A 687 -36.66 5.51 -23.58
N ALA A 688 -36.80 5.79 -22.28
CA ALA A 688 -35.93 6.72 -21.58
C ALA A 688 -34.50 6.19 -21.52
N LYS A 689 -33.54 7.12 -21.57
CA LYS A 689 -32.10 6.85 -21.43
C LYS A 689 -31.47 7.59 -20.26
N SER A 690 -32.26 8.43 -19.60
CA SER A 690 -31.85 9.19 -18.44
C SER A 690 -33.05 9.52 -17.55
N PHE A 691 -32.74 9.91 -16.32
CA PHE A 691 -33.66 10.35 -15.28
C PHE A 691 -33.06 11.56 -14.57
N ASN A 692 -33.79 12.67 -14.54
CA ASN A 692 -33.33 13.91 -13.92
C ASN A 692 -33.86 14.00 -12.50
N TRP A 693 -32.96 14.11 -11.54
CA TRP A 693 -33.26 14.29 -10.13
C TRP A 693 -33.02 15.76 -9.73
N ALA A 694 -34.12 16.49 -9.58
CA ALA A 694 -34.13 17.87 -9.09
C ALA A 694 -35.39 18.09 -8.26
N ALA A 695 -35.43 19.20 -7.51
CA ALA A 695 -36.59 19.57 -6.71
C ALA A 695 -37.87 19.63 -7.56
N GLY A 696 -38.90 18.87 -7.18
CA GLY A 696 -40.19 18.84 -7.88
C GLY A 696 -40.19 18.08 -9.22
N ALA A 697 -39.13 17.34 -9.56
CA ALA A 697 -39.13 16.50 -10.76
C ALA A 697 -40.23 15.42 -10.70
N ALA A 698 -40.81 15.10 -11.85
CA ALA A 698 -41.88 14.13 -11.94
C ALA A 698 -41.40 12.71 -11.59
N ASN A 699 -42.31 11.89 -11.06
CA ASN A 699 -42.07 10.47 -10.76
C ASN A 699 -40.94 10.18 -9.75
N LEU A 700 -40.60 11.15 -8.90
CA LEU A 700 -39.77 10.94 -7.72
C LEU A 700 -40.56 10.29 -6.58
N ASP A 701 -39.87 9.50 -5.77
CA ASP A 701 -40.36 9.12 -4.45
C ASP A 701 -40.43 10.37 -3.54
N ALA A 702 -41.39 10.39 -2.62
CA ALA A 702 -41.62 11.52 -1.74
C ALA A 702 -40.39 11.86 -0.87
N GLU A 703 -39.56 10.86 -0.52
CA GLU A 703 -38.33 11.06 0.25
C GLU A 703 -37.31 11.96 -0.49
N PHE A 704 -37.30 11.90 -1.83
CA PHE A 704 -36.30 12.56 -2.66
C PHE A 704 -36.84 13.76 -3.45
N ALA A 705 -38.08 14.18 -3.17
CA ALA A 705 -38.79 15.24 -3.91
C ALA A 705 -38.11 16.62 -3.85
N ASN A 706 -37.21 16.84 -2.89
CA ASN A 706 -36.48 18.09 -2.73
C ASN A 706 -35.20 18.18 -3.57
N GLY A 707 -34.83 17.12 -4.30
CA GLY A 707 -33.55 17.05 -5.01
C GLY A 707 -32.41 16.50 -4.13
N PRO A 708 -31.18 16.46 -4.67
CA PRO A 708 -30.01 15.95 -3.95
C PRO A 708 -29.62 16.83 -2.77
N ASP A 709 -29.24 16.19 -1.66
CA ASP A 709 -28.67 16.88 -0.49
C ASP A 709 -27.20 17.19 -0.70
N PHE A 710 -26.76 18.37 -0.24
CA PHE A 710 -25.37 18.76 -0.18
C PHE A 710 -24.56 17.97 0.85
N ASN A 711 -23.24 18.08 0.77
CA ASN A 711 -22.28 17.36 1.61
C ASN A 711 -22.59 15.86 1.67
N SER A 712 -22.93 15.30 0.51
CA SER A 712 -23.41 13.93 0.40
C SER A 712 -22.70 13.21 -0.72
N MET A 713 -22.60 11.89 -0.57
CA MET A 713 -22.06 10.99 -1.57
C MET A 713 -23.18 10.06 -2.04
N TYR A 714 -23.29 9.83 -3.34
CA TYR A 714 -24.33 9.00 -3.95
C TYR A 714 -23.75 7.87 -4.80
N THR A 715 -24.40 6.71 -4.78
CA THR A 715 -24.31 5.71 -5.86
C THR A 715 -25.70 5.40 -6.39
N PHE A 716 -25.78 5.00 -7.66
CA PHE A 716 -27.04 4.70 -8.32
C PHE A 716 -27.08 3.29 -8.90
N ARG A 717 -28.27 2.70 -8.89
CA ARG A 717 -28.61 1.49 -9.63
C ARG A 717 -29.83 1.78 -10.50
N VAL A 718 -29.75 1.46 -11.77
CA VAL A 718 -30.86 1.53 -12.71
C VAL A 718 -31.34 0.12 -13.02
N ILE A 719 -32.65 -0.11 -12.98
CA ILE A 719 -33.28 -1.39 -13.25
C ILE A 719 -34.24 -1.25 -14.42
N ARG A 720 -34.04 -2.04 -15.47
CA ARG A 720 -34.94 -2.14 -16.62
C ARG A 720 -36.20 -2.92 -16.23
N ILE A 721 -37.38 -2.38 -16.54
CA ILE A 721 -38.67 -3.04 -16.25
C ILE A 721 -39.32 -3.46 -17.55
N ASP A 722 -39.27 -4.75 -17.86
CA ASP A 722 -39.77 -5.34 -19.12
C ASP A 722 -40.75 -6.51 -18.92
N GLY A 723 -41.12 -6.78 -17.66
CA GLY A 723 -42.01 -7.88 -17.27
C GLY A 723 -41.28 -9.16 -16.84
N GLN A 724 -39.96 -9.25 -17.00
CA GLN A 724 -39.13 -10.35 -16.52
C GLN A 724 -37.77 -9.85 -16.02
N LEU A 725 -37.61 -9.69 -14.70
CA LEU A 725 -36.32 -9.30 -14.14
C LEU A 725 -35.30 -10.45 -14.20
N GLY A 726 -34.22 -10.23 -14.94
CA GLY A 726 -33.02 -11.07 -15.01
C GLY A 726 -31.74 -10.25 -14.80
N PRO A 727 -30.57 -10.90 -14.72
CA PRO A 727 -29.29 -10.21 -14.50
C PRO A 727 -28.96 -9.13 -15.55
N ASP A 728 -29.56 -9.20 -16.74
CA ASP A 728 -29.35 -8.20 -17.78
C ASP A 728 -30.13 -6.89 -17.57
N ASP A 729 -31.03 -6.84 -16.59
CA ASP A 729 -31.85 -5.67 -16.30
C ASP A 729 -31.23 -4.72 -15.28
N TYR A 730 -30.09 -5.08 -14.68
CA TYR A 730 -29.47 -4.34 -13.59
C TYR A 730 -28.22 -3.61 -14.06
N PHE A 731 -28.17 -2.31 -13.80
CA PHE A 731 -27.11 -1.40 -14.21
C PHE A 731 -26.62 -0.67 -12.96
N ASP A 732 -25.39 -0.93 -12.56
CA ASP A 732 -24.79 -0.32 -11.37
C ASP A 732 -23.79 0.78 -11.75
N MET A 733 -23.84 1.89 -11.01
CA MET A 733 -22.81 2.92 -11.06
C MET A 733 -21.50 2.37 -10.49
N LYS A 734 -20.38 2.56 -11.21
CA LYS A 734 -19.09 1.92 -10.87
C LYS A 734 -18.42 2.51 -9.63
N GLN A 735 -18.51 3.82 -9.44
CA GLN A 735 -17.93 4.55 -8.30
C GLN A 735 -18.96 5.54 -7.75
N PRO A 736 -18.82 6.03 -6.50
CA PRO A 736 -19.71 7.06 -5.99
C PRO A 736 -19.42 8.43 -6.64
N MET A 737 -20.38 9.33 -6.56
CA MET A 737 -20.17 10.76 -6.79
C MET A 737 -20.36 11.54 -5.49
N GLY A 738 -19.64 12.65 -5.34
CA GLY A 738 -19.94 13.68 -4.34
C GLY A 738 -20.97 14.67 -4.88
N PHE A 739 -21.70 15.32 -3.99
CA PHE A 739 -22.57 16.45 -4.32
C PHE A 739 -22.47 17.50 -3.21
N ASN A 740 -22.08 18.71 -3.57
CA ASN A 740 -21.93 19.83 -2.63
C ASN A 740 -22.42 21.16 -3.21
N ALA A 741 -22.50 22.17 -2.35
CA ALA A 741 -22.87 23.51 -2.74
C ALA A 741 -21.71 24.20 -3.49
N GLU A 742 -22.04 25.04 -4.47
CA GLU A 742 -21.06 25.89 -5.18
C GLU A 742 -20.20 26.68 -4.18
N GLY A 743 -18.88 26.66 -4.38
CA GLY A 743 -17.90 27.27 -3.47
C GLY A 743 -17.60 26.44 -2.21
N GLY A 744 -18.21 25.26 -2.06
CA GLY A 744 -17.86 24.26 -1.05
C GLY A 744 -16.63 23.43 -1.44
N ASN A 745 -16.11 22.65 -0.48
CA ASN A 745 -15.04 21.68 -0.75
C ASN A 745 -15.61 20.43 -1.44
N ALA A 746 -14.78 19.69 -2.18
CA ALA A 746 -15.16 18.39 -2.68
C ALA A 746 -15.59 17.46 -1.52
N VAL A 747 -16.63 16.65 -1.74
CA VAL A 747 -17.03 15.63 -0.77
C VAL A 747 -16.02 14.49 -0.89
N THR A 748 -15.49 14.02 0.24
CA THR A 748 -14.63 12.84 0.24
C THR A 748 -15.41 11.64 -0.26
N ILE A 749 -15.01 11.13 -1.43
CA ILE A 749 -15.62 9.96 -2.06
C ILE A 749 -14.87 8.74 -1.53
N SER A 750 -15.46 8.06 -0.54
CA SER A 750 -14.91 6.83 0.02
C SER A 750 -15.96 5.72 -0.02
N GLN A 751 -15.57 4.54 -0.50
CA GLN A 751 -16.36 3.35 -0.27
C GLN A 751 -15.88 2.69 1.03
N PRO A 752 -16.76 2.43 2.02
CA PRO A 752 -16.38 1.65 3.19
C PRO A 752 -15.79 0.31 2.76
N ALA A 753 -14.66 -0.06 3.35
CA ALA A 753 -14.22 -1.45 3.31
C ALA A 753 -15.33 -2.33 3.90
N MET A 754 -15.68 -3.38 3.17
CA MET A 754 -16.69 -4.34 3.61
C MET A 754 -16.15 -5.12 4.82
N PRO A 755 -16.98 -5.47 5.82
CA PRO A 755 -16.52 -6.23 6.97
C PRO A 755 -15.79 -7.51 6.55
N ASN A 756 -14.55 -7.70 7.02
CA ASN A 756 -13.70 -8.85 6.70
C ASN A 756 -14.20 -10.10 7.45
N LEU A 757 -15.27 -10.70 6.93
CA LEU A 757 -15.91 -11.90 7.46
C LEU A 757 -15.50 -13.12 6.64
N ASN A 758 -15.25 -14.26 7.28
CA ASN A 758 -15.06 -15.52 6.57
C ASN A 758 -16.35 -15.94 5.85
N PRO A 759 -16.25 -16.68 4.72
CA PRO A 759 -17.39 -17.30 4.07
C PRO A 759 -18.29 -18.06 5.04
N GLY A 760 -19.60 -17.76 5.01
CA GLY A 760 -20.62 -18.37 5.86
C GLY A 760 -20.85 -17.65 7.20
N GLN A 761 -20.18 -16.53 7.48
CA GLN A 761 -20.36 -15.79 8.73
C GLN A 761 -21.46 -14.72 8.63
N ILE A 762 -22.15 -14.53 9.75
CA ILE A 762 -23.05 -13.41 10.05
C ILE A 762 -22.67 -12.90 11.43
N VAL A 763 -22.57 -11.59 11.56
CA VAL A 763 -22.12 -10.91 12.79
C VAL A 763 -23.08 -9.78 13.13
N VAL A 764 -23.34 -9.60 14.41
CA VAL A 764 -24.14 -8.48 14.94
C VAL A 764 -23.22 -7.56 15.73
N TYR A 765 -23.12 -6.30 15.31
CA TYR A 765 -22.38 -5.27 16.03
C TYR A 765 -23.35 -4.25 16.64
N ASP A 766 -22.83 -3.52 17.62
CA ASP A 766 -23.44 -2.33 18.23
C ASP A 766 -23.57 -1.23 17.14
N ASP A 767 -22.43 -0.63 16.78
CA ASP A 767 -22.35 0.51 15.88
C ASP A 767 -21.52 0.27 14.60
N ILE A 768 -21.64 1.20 13.64
CA ILE A 768 -21.08 1.12 12.28
C ILE A 768 -19.54 0.98 12.20
N LEU A 769 -18.82 1.21 13.29
CA LEU A 769 -17.35 1.19 13.35
C LEU A 769 -16.75 -0.19 13.68
N GLY A 770 -17.57 -1.24 13.75
CA GLY A 770 -17.10 -2.60 14.02
C GLY A 770 -16.65 -2.81 15.47
N GLY A 771 -16.69 -4.06 15.91
CA GLY A 771 -16.43 -4.43 17.30
C GLY A 771 -16.46 -5.95 17.48
N ASN A 772 -16.74 -6.42 18.71
CA ASN A 772 -17.00 -7.83 18.93
C ASN A 772 -18.37 -8.22 18.37
N ASP A 773 -18.49 -9.43 17.84
CA ASP A 773 -19.80 -10.01 17.54
C ASP A 773 -20.60 -10.13 18.84
N LEU A 774 -21.66 -9.33 18.95
CA LEU A 774 -22.53 -9.28 20.12
C LEU A 774 -23.45 -10.50 20.22
N ALA A 775 -23.70 -11.19 19.10
CA ALA A 775 -24.54 -12.37 19.09
C ALA A 775 -24.06 -13.42 18.07
N PRO A 776 -22.92 -14.09 18.35
CA PRO A 776 -22.42 -15.19 17.53
C PRO A 776 -23.44 -16.29 17.28
N MET A 777 -23.32 -16.95 16.12
CA MET A 777 -24.22 -18.04 15.74
C MET A 777 -24.33 -19.10 16.85
N GLY A 778 -25.57 -19.37 17.28
CA GLY A 778 -25.85 -20.34 18.35
C GLY A 778 -25.62 -19.83 19.78
N SER A 779 -25.36 -18.53 19.97
CA SER A 779 -25.15 -17.91 21.28
C SER A 779 -26.25 -16.91 21.66
N THR A 780 -26.14 -16.37 22.87
CA THR A 780 -26.94 -15.23 23.33
C THR A 780 -25.99 -14.14 23.83
N GLY A 781 -26.20 -12.90 23.41
CA GLY A 781 -25.50 -11.75 23.96
C GLY A 781 -26.45 -10.58 24.23
N SER A 782 -25.88 -9.40 24.45
CA SER A 782 -26.63 -8.22 24.89
C SER A 782 -26.04 -6.94 24.33
N ASP A 783 -26.89 -5.95 24.17
CA ASP A 783 -26.59 -4.62 23.65
C ASP A 783 -27.37 -3.55 24.42
N ALA A 784 -26.75 -2.39 24.63
CA ALA A 784 -27.26 -1.36 25.53
C ALA A 784 -26.92 0.05 25.08
N ASP A 785 -27.90 0.73 24.48
CA ASP A 785 -27.71 2.05 23.88
C ASP A 785 -28.34 3.17 24.71
N ASP A 786 -27.84 4.38 24.53
CA ASP A 786 -28.59 5.58 24.92
C ASP A 786 -29.78 5.81 23.96
N GLU A 787 -30.84 6.49 24.42
CA GLU A 787 -32.07 6.70 23.64
C GLU A 787 -31.83 7.39 22.28
N SER A 788 -30.82 8.26 22.18
CA SER A 788 -30.45 8.95 20.95
C SER A 788 -29.52 8.16 20.02
N ALA A 789 -28.93 7.07 20.50
CA ALA A 789 -27.89 6.31 19.80
C ALA A 789 -28.38 4.95 19.25
N ARG A 790 -29.67 4.61 19.43
CA ARG A 790 -30.21 3.29 19.11
C ARG A 790 -29.79 2.75 17.74
N ALA A 791 -29.00 1.69 17.74
CA ALA A 791 -28.46 1.09 16.53
C ALA A 791 -28.24 -0.42 16.69
N ILE A 792 -28.39 -1.16 15.59
CA ILE A 792 -27.83 -2.50 15.45
C ILE A 792 -27.29 -2.63 14.02
N GLN A 793 -26.03 -3.03 13.87
CA GLN A 793 -25.47 -3.39 12.58
C GLN A 793 -25.45 -4.90 12.39
N ILE A 794 -26.01 -5.38 11.28
CA ILE A 794 -25.96 -6.78 10.88
C ILE A 794 -25.05 -6.89 9.66
N ALA A 795 -23.97 -7.64 9.75
CA ALA A 795 -23.02 -7.87 8.65
C ALA A 795 -22.94 -9.36 8.29
N TRP A 796 -22.65 -9.69 7.04
CA TRP A 796 -22.61 -11.08 6.58
C TRP A 796 -21.58 -11.32 5.45
N ASN A 797 -21.18 -12.57 5.27
CA ASN A 797 -20.49 -13.04 4.08
C ASN A 797 -21.02 -14.43 3.69
N PHE A 798 -21.62 -14.55 2.50
CA PHE A 798 -22.13 -15.83 1.99
C PHE A 798 -21.07 -16.67 1.25
N GLY A 799 -19.85 -16.16 1.04
CA GLY A 799 -18.84 -16.80 0.20
C GLY A 799 -19.25 -16.88 -1.26
N ARG A 800 -20.07 -15.92 -1.73
CA ARG A 800 -20.60 -15.86 -3.09
C ARG A 800 -19.99 -14.67 -3.80
N ASP A 801 -19.72 -14.85 -5.09
CA ASP A 801 -19.40 -13.74 -5.98
C ASP A 801 -20.56 -12.75 -6.01
N VAL A 802 -20.30 -11.51 -5.58
CA VAL A 802 -21.30 -10.44 -5.46
C VAL A 802 -21.94 -10.08 -6.80
N SER A 803 -21.25 -10.31 -7.93
CA SER A 803 -21.81 -10.10 -9.27
C SER A 803 -22.98 -11.03 -9.60
N THR A 804 -23.11 -12.14 -8.86
CA THR A 804 -24.20 -13.11 -9.01
C THR A 804 -25.38 -12.83 -8.09
N VAL A 805 -25.25 -11.83 -7.20
CA VAL A 805 -26.22 -11.49 -6.17
C VAL A 805 -27.02 -10.26 -6.58
N ASN A 806 -28.35 -10.38 -6.58
CA ASN A 806 -29.22 -9.24 -6.81
C ASN A 806 -29.25 -8.33 -5.59
N GLU A 807 -29.64 -8.89 -4.45
CA GLU A 807 -29.81 -8.17 -3.18
C GLU A 807 -29.91 -9.13 -1.99
N TYR A 808 -30.00 -8.56 -0.78
CA TYR A 808 -30.25 -9.28 0.46
C TYR A 808 -31.52 -8.79 1.15
N HIS A 809 -32.32 -9.73 1.65
CA HIS A 809 -33.42 -9.44 2.56
C HIS A 809 -32.98 -9.75 3.99
N VAL A 810 -33.23 -8.82 4.90
CA VAL A 810 -32.98 -9.00 6.33
C VAL A 810 -34.32 -9.24 7.02
N MET A 811 -34.39 -10.34 7.74
CA MET A 811 -35.52 -10.72 8.58
C MET A 811 -35.10 -10.64 10.05
N VAL A 812 -36.05 -10.31 10.92
CA VAL A 812 -35.86 -10.28 12.37
C VAL A 812 -36.90 -11.15 13.06
N LYS A 813 -36.49 -11.94 14.05
CA LYS A 813 -37.39 -12.54 15.04
C LYS A 813 -37.34 -11.70 16.29
N VAL A 814 -38.49 -11.32 16.80
CA VAL A 814 -38.63 -10.62 18.08
C VAL A 814 -39.14 -11.61 19.12
N ASP A 815 -38.44 -11.73 20.25
CA ASP A 815 -38.83 -12.57 21.39
C ASP A 815 -39.12 -14.04 21.03
N GLY A 816 -38.29 -14.59 20.13
CA GLY A 816 -38.41 -15.97 19.65
C GLY A 816 -39.62 -16.24 18.75
N GLY A 817 -40.33 -15.19 18.30
CA GLY A 817 -41.44 -15.30 17.34
C GLY A 817 -41.00 -15.69 15.92
N ASP A 818 -41.97 -15.66 15.00
CA ASP A 818 -41.73 -15.96 13.59
C ASP A 818 -40.87 -14.86 12.91
N PRO A 819 -40.05 -15.19 11.88
CA PRO A 819 -39.28 -14.20 11.13
C PRO A 819 -40.19 -13.17 10.45
N GLN A 820 -39.95 -11.90 10.73
CA GLN A 820 -40.63 -10.76 10.12
C GLN A 820 -39.65 -9.99 9.22
N PHE A 821 -40.14 -9.43 8.12
CA PHE A 821 -39.30 -8.66 7.21
C PHE A 821 -38.86 -7.35 7.87
N LEU A 822 -37.55 -7.22 8.12
CA LEU A 822 -36.94 -6.03 8.70
C LEU A 822 -36.65 -5.00 7.61
N GLY A 823 -35.98 -5.43 6.53
CA GLY A 823 -35.56 -4.55 5.45
C GLY A 823 -34.78 -5.28 4.35
N GLN A 824 -34.27 -4.52 3.39
CA GLN A 824 -33.46 -5.06 2.29
C GLN A 824 -32.42 -4.06 1.78
N THR A 825 -31.45 -4.56 1.01
CA THR A 825 -30.34 -3.76 0.49
C THR A 825 -30.56 -3.18 -0.90
N TYR A 826 -31.42 -3.79 -1.73
CA TYR A 826 -31.56 -3.52 -3.18
C TYR A 826 -30.26 -3.59 -4.00
N ASN A 827 -29.18 -4.08 -3.39
CA ASN A 827 -27.84 -4.16 -3.98
C ASN A 827 -27.07 -5.34 -3.38
N GLY A 828 -26.58 -6.23 -4.25
CA GLY A 828 -25.83 -7.45 -3.90
C GLY A 828 -24.39 -7.21 -3.49
N SER A 829 -23.87 -6.00 -3.73
CA SER A 829 -22.55 -5.56 -3.24
C SER A 829 -22.62 -4.99 -1.83
N LEU A 830 -23.79 -4.93 -1.18
CA LEU A 830 -23.93 -4.50 0.23
C LEU A 830 -24.05 -5.71 1.14
N SER A 831 -23.06 -5.95 1.98
CA SER A 831 -23.01 -7.11 2.88
C SER A 831 -23.28 -6.75 4.33
N TYR A 832 -23.98 -5.63 4.56
CA TYR A 832 -24.43 -5.20 5.87
C TYR A 832 -25.76 -4.45 5.81
N PHE A 833 -26.43 -4.35 6.96
CA PHE A 833 -27.66 -3.62 7.18
C PHE A 833 -27.58 -2.90 8.52
N TRP A 834 -27.82 -1.58 8.53
CA TRP A 834 -27.79 -0.78 9.74
C TRP A 834 -29.21 -0.39 10.16
N TRP A 835 -29.69 -0.98 11.26
CA TRP A 835 -31.03 -0.78 11.77
C TRP A 835 -31.04 0.35 12.81
N THR A 836 -31.50 1.52 12.40
CA THR A 836 -31.60 2.72 13.25
C THR A 836 -32.93 3.45 13.03
N PRO A 837 -33.35 4.33 13.96
CA PRO A 837 -34.51 5.20 13.77
C PRO A 837 -34.39 6.16 12.58
N ASN A 838 -33.17 6.42 12.11
CA ASN A 838 -32.90 7.31 10.96
C ASN A 838 -33.27 6.68 9.61
N ASN A 839 -33.57 5.37 9.58
CA ASN A 839 -34.02 4.66 8.38
C ASN A 839 -33.10 4.87 7.16
N LEU A 840 -31.79 4.78 7.36
CA LEU A 840 -30.80 4.93 6.28
C LEU A 840 -30.82 3.78 5.27
N PHE A 841 -31.40 2.64 5.64
CA PHE A 841 -31.72 1.52 4.75
C PHE A 841 -33.22 1.46 4.47
N ARG A 842 -33.64 0.68 3.47
CA ARG A 842 -35.07 0.34 3.31
C ARG A 842 -35.51 -0.53 4.49
N THR A 843 -36.13 0.10 5.47
CA THR A 843 -36.73 -0.57 6.63
C THR A 843 -38.24 -0.68 6.46
N SER A 844 -38.80 -1.79 6.93
CA SER A 844 -40.24 -1.99 7.04
C SER A 844 -40.85 -1.00 8.01
N SER A 845 -42.05 -0.50 7.71
CA SER A 845 -42.78 0.44 8.59
C SER A 845 -42.99 -0.09 10.01
N ALA A 846 -43.07 -1.41 10.20
CA ALA A 846 -43.20 -2.03 11.53
C ALA A 846 -41.95 -1.86 12.41
N PHE A 847 -40.79 -1.63 11.80
CA PHE A 847 -39.49 -1.53 12.47
C PHE A 847 -38.79 -0.18 12.25
N ALA A 848 -39.49 0.79 11.65
CA ALA A 848 -38.92 2.09 11.29
C ALA A 848 -38.52 2.95 12.50
N ALA A 849 -39.02 2.62 13.70
CA ALA A 849 -38.63 3.29 14.94
C ALA A 849 -37.24 2.85 15.47
N GLY A 850 -36.56 1.92 14.79
CA GLY A 850 -35.30 1.33 15.25
C GLY A 850 -35.50 0.22 16.29
N PRO A 851 -34.40 -0.34 16.82
CA PRO A 851 -34.45 -1.36 17.87
C PRO A 851 -35.11 -0.82 19.15
N GLN A 852 -35.95 -1.64 19.76
CA GLN A 852 -36.75 -1.30 20.94
C GLN A 852 -36.20 -1.99 22.20
N SER A 853 -36.16 -1.26 23.31
CA SER A 853 -35.69 -1.73 24.61
C SER A 853 -36.52 -2.91 25.14
N GLY A 854 -35.87 -3.87 25.82
CA GLY A 854 -36.53 -4.96 26.52
C GLY A 854 -36.91 -6.15 25.64
N HIS A 855 -36.45 -6.17 24.39
CA HIS A 855 -36.70 -7.24 23.43
C HIS A 855 -35.44 -8.06 23.16
N THR A 856 -35.65 -9.28 22.67
CA THR A 856 -34.59 -10.11 22.08
C THR A 856 -34.76 -10.21 20.57
N TYR A 857 -33.65 -10.10 19.84
CA TYR A 857 -33.60 -10.13 18.38
C TYR A 857 -32.75 -11.29 17.87
N GLN A 858 -33.23 -11.99 16.84
CA GLN A 858 -32.40 -12.88 16.02
C GLN A 858 -32.59 -12.51 14.56
N PHE A 859 -31.48 -12.36 13.84
CA PHE A 859 -31.47 -11.94 12.45
C PHE A 859 -31.27 -13.12 11.51
N LEU A 860 -32.00 -13.06 10.40
CA LEU A 860 -31.89 -14.01 9.30
C LEU A 860 -31.69 -13.18 8.02
N VAL A 861 -30.50 -13.30 7.41
CA VAL A 861 -30.21 -12.66 6.13
C VAL A 861 -30.46 -13.67 5.03
N ILE A 862 -31.23 -13.30 4.02
CA ILE A 862 -31.56 -14.13 2.87
C ILE A 862 -30.91 -13.52 1.64
N LEU A 863 -29.99 -14.26 1.01
CA LEU A 863 -29.39 -13.91 -0.28
C LEU A 863 -30.41 -14.18 -1.39
N SER A 864 -30.71 -13.16 -2.19
CA SER A 864 -31.49 -13.28 -3.42
C SER A 864 -30.56 -13.21 -4.63
N PRO A 865 -30.26 -14.33 -5.31
CA PRO A 865 -29.37 -14.31 -6.46
C PRO A 865 -30.11 -13.86 -7.72
N PHE A 866 -29.38 -13.46 -8.75
CA PHE A 866 -29.97 -13.24 -10.08
C PHE A 866 -30.50 -14.53 -10.71
N SER A 867 -29.92 -15.67 -10.36
CA SER A 867 -30.38 -17.00 -10.77
C SER A 867 -30.10 -18.06 -9.71
N GLY A 868 -30.91 -19.11 -9.68
CA GLY A 868 -30.75 -20.22 -8.73
C GLY A 868 -31.51 -20.03 -7.41
N ASN A 869 -31.14 -20.83 -6.40
CA ASN A 869 -31.86 -20.92 -5.13
C ASN A 869 -31.39 -19.88 -4.12
N ARG A 870 -32.33 -19.34 -3.34
CA ARG A 870 -32.03 -18.48 -2.18
C ARG A 870 -31.37 -19.29 -1.06
N THR A 871 -30.45 -18.66 -0.34
CA THR A 871 -29.79 -19.21 0.85
C THR A 871 -29.88 -18.20 1.99
N ASN A 872 -29.71 -18.67 3.24
CA ASN A 872 -29.75 -17.77 4.39
C ASN A 872 -28.63 -18.02 5.40
N LEU A 873 -28.35 -17.00 6.20
CA LEU A 873 -27.49 -17.04 7.39
C LEU A 873 -28.30 -16.55 8.59
N THR A 874 -28.09 -17.18 9.75
CA THR A 874 -28.84 -16.88 10.99
C THR A 874 -27.88 -16.50 12.10
N SER A 875 -28.11 -15.37 12.77
CA SER A 875 -27.31 -14.92 13.91
C SER A 875 -27.63 -15.69 15.20
N GLY A 876 -26.85 -15.42 16.26
CA GLY A 876 -27.29 -15.66 17.64
C GLY A 876 -28.48 -14.78 18.04
N THR A 877 -28.86 -14.84 19.30
CA THR A 877 -29.92 -13.99 19.87
C THR A 877 -29.30 -12.83 20.64
N LEU A 878 -29.74 -11.60 20.35
CA LEU A 878 -29.28 -10.39 21.01
C LEU A 878 -30.36 -9.85 21.94
N THR A 879 -30.03 -9.64 23.22
CA THR A 879 -30.91 -8.92 24.17
C THR A 879 -30.63 -7.44 24.07
N TYR A 880 -31.61 -6.63 23.70
CA TYR A 880 -31.41 -5.20 23.48
C TYR A 880 -32.05 -4.36 24.57
N THR A 881 -31.31 -3.37 25.08
CA THR A 881 -31.76 -2.46 26.12
C THR A 881 -31.46 -1.01 25.74
N VAL A 882 -32.31 -0.09 26.18
CA VAL A 882 -32.06 1.36 26.08
C VAL A 882 -31.87 1.90 27.49
N ASN A 883 -30.72 2.50 27.74
CA ASN A 883 -30.39 3.20 28.97
C ASN A 883 -31.20 4.50 29.03
N SER A 884 -32.09 4.61 30.01
CA SER A 884 -32.74 5.88 30.32
C SER A 884 -31.75 6.79 31.05
N SER A 885 -31.40 7.92 30.44
CA SER A 885 -30.62 8.98 31.09
C SER A 885 -31.42 9.53 32.28
N ASN A 886 -30.85 9.42 33.49
CA ASN A 886 -31.32 10.15 34.68
C ASN A 886 -30.56 11.46 34.83
#